data_AF-B3S5Q6-F1
#
_entry.id   AF-B3S5Q6-F1
#
_cell.length_a   1.000
_cell.length_b   1.000
_cell.length_c   1.000
_cell.angle_alpha   90.00
_cell.angle_beta   90.00
_cell.angle_gamma   90.00
#
_symmetry.space_group_name_H-M   'P 1'
#
loop_
_entity.id
_entity.type
_entity.pdbx_description
1 polymer ?
#
loop_
_entity_poly.entity_id
_entity_poly.type
_entity_poly.pdbx_seq_one_letter_code
_entity_poly.pdbx_strand_id
1 'polypeptide(L)'
;LLACEETNGLKRHYEKVRDVYGCLGIIKSLHSEGVQYLILVKSHFLVGKIFESEIYRITGVEVVQTARNHLPDVDAERINEIRKILGSGAFFFSYSKETNCYDLSLNLQRQARQLKSDDRFYWNRGMQSPFYQYGIDCENWLIQVICGSIEIRTLFCHGKQARICILSRISCDRYGTRFNVRGIDDYGNCANFAETEQIIFTDSGTTSFLMLRGSVPMFWSQQGIQVGSHKIKLDRSAEASLGAFTSHFQTLKDKYGNITVLNLLGIKEGEGILSGNFKYMISELPQELKPNYVAFDFHAVGKANEKAYLLKQKVKKTFDQMGFYYTSNGEVQRYLQNGFFRVNCMDCLDRTNAAQEMLAAEILPQQVIALIGADKLTLSKFAMTVRPLWKDSGNRISKMYAGTQMLEGKSKMDKVKVAASSVGRTIISNMLDTVKQEAFDIIRYGNTFSGCIDARRYGNVAETSYAYLSNKFRYHPPAYLSTICENLDSLTKQLPLRVFIGTWNVNGGKHFRSIAFRHQSMADWLVHAQDIAAQRSNRDLSNQTKPDIYAIGFEELVDLSASNILGASHTNKNEWLNELQRILNQESSYALVAVEQLVGVCLYIFVKVSLLPHIKDVAVDTVKTGLKGKAGNKGGIGIRFQLFSTTFCFICSHLAAGQNHVDDRNSDYKDIREGLTFPMAYLVDSHDYVFWCGDLNYRIDLPRDEVLKMIENNSWLTMQEEDQLIKSRESGLSFIGFKEGKPDFAPTYKYDLFSDDYDTSEKQRTPAWTDRVMWKHIKNSKTYRKFSRKLDLMNINHLEEITTSHVTESQRKEGHLVYYDRTELKTSDHRPVAAIIDVNVQNLMESDFQNYVSETNTVCQKSFPLSILVKVISDRSATNSTKLLPITFRLYTTLRRFGEIAMIR
;
A
#
# COMPACT_ATOMS: atom_id res chain seq x y z
N LEU A 1 3.66 41.38 -4.31
CA LEU A 1 4.28 41.23 -5.65
C LEU A 1 4.98 42.54 -5.99
N LEU A 2 6.21 42.47 -6.50
CA LEU A 2 7.01 43.65 -6.87
C LEU A 2 6.32 44.44 -7.98
N ALA A 3 6.50 45.76 -8.01
CA ALA A 3 6.03 46.57 -9.13
C ALA A 3 6.75 46.16 -10.43
N CYS A 4 6.14 46.42 -11.59
CA CYS A 4 6.72 46.04 -12.89
C CYS A 4 8.11 46.68 -13.11
N GLU A 5 8.30 47.90 -12.62
CA GLU A 5 9.59 48.61 -12.64
C GLU A 5 10.64 47.95 -11.74
N GLU A 6 10.27 47.56 -10.52
CA GLU A 6 11.16 46.83 -9.59
C GLU A 6 11.55 45.46 -10.16
N THR A 7 10.60 44.78 -10.81
CA THR A 7 10.84 43.50 -11.49
C THR A 7 11.84 43.65 -12.63
N ASN A 8 11.73 44.72 -13.42
CA ASN A 8 12.66 45.00 -14.52
C ASN A 8 14.04 45.45 -14.03
N GLY A 9 14.12 46.15 -12.89
CA GLY A 9 15.37 46.46 -12.21
C GLY A 9 16.07 45.20 -11.70
N LEU A 10 15.34 44.32 -11.01
CA LEU A 10 15.85 43.04 -10.51
C LEU A 10 16.28 42.11 -11.64
N LYS A 11 15.53 42.02 -12.75
CA LYS A 11 15.89 41.19 -13.91
C LYS A 11 17.30 41.43 -14.43
N ARG A 12 17.84 42.66 -14.31
CA ARG A 12 19.21 42.98 -14.74
C ARG A 12 20.30 42.30 -13.90
N HIS A 13 19.96 41.85 -12.69
CA HIS A 13 20.86 41.13 -11.79
C HIS A 13 20.80 39.60 -11.94
N TYR A 14 19.94 39.08 -12.82
CA TYR A 14 19.79 37.65 -13.07
C TYR A 14 20.23 37.31 -14.50
N GLU A 15 20.91 36.17 -14.66
CA GLU A 15 21.20 35.62 -15.97
C GLU A 15 20.04 34.75 -16.44
N LYS A 16 19.68 34.87 -17.72
CA LYS A 16 18.66 34.02 -18.34
C LYS A 16 19.19 32.58 -18.43
N VAL A 17 18.59 31.67 -17.67
CA VAL A 17 18.96 30.25 -17.69
C VAL A 17 18.29 29.51 -18.85
N ARG A 18 16.96 29.61 -18.96
CA ARG A 18 16.13 28.89 -19.96
C ARG A 18 14.82 29.62 -20.25
N ASP A 19 14.25 29.37 -21.44
CA ASP A 19 12.84 29.62 -21.75
C ASP A 19 12.02 28.34 -21.54
N VAL A 20 10.88 28.46 -20.88
CA VAL A 20 9.97 27.33 -20.58
C VAL A 20 8.52 27.78 -20.68
N TYR A 21 7.61 26.81 -20.83
CA TYR A 21 6.17 27.07 -20.98
C TYR A 21 5.40 27.07 -19.65
N GLY A 22 6.02 26.57 -18.58
CA GLY A 22 5.48 26.68 -17.23
C GLY A 22 6.15 25.72 -16.25
N CYS A 23 5.76 25.80 -14.99
CA CYS A 23 6.38 25.06 -13.90
C CYS A 23 5.42 23.99 -13.35
N LEU A 24 5.89 22.74 -13.28
CA LEU A 24 5.12 21.64 -12.68
C LEU A 24 5.34 21.54 -11.16
N GLY A 25 6.50 21.98 -10.68
CA GLY A 25 6.83 22.03 -9.25
C GLY A 25 8.27 21.61 -8.97
N ILE A 26 8.54 21.18 -7.72
CA ILE A 26 9.87 20.77 -7.25
C ILE A 26 9.82 19.34 -6.71
N ILE A 27 10.90 18.59 -6.95
CA ILE A 27 11.18 17.27 -6.35
C ILE A 27 12.46 17.38 -5.53
N LYS A 28 12.46 16.92 -4.27
CA LYS A 28 13.67 16.87 -3.43
C LYS A 28 14.50 15.61 -3.74
N SER A 29 15.81 15.65 -3.57
CA SER A 29 16.68 14.45 -3.68
C SER A 29 16.45 13.48 -2.51
N LEU A 30 16.54 12.18 -2.79
CA LEU A 30 16.45 11.12 -1.79
C LEU A 30 17.78 10.94 -1.06
N HIS A 31 18.87 11.06 -1.80
CA HIS A 31 20.19 10.69 -1.28
C HIS A 31 21.03 11.89 -0.84
N SER A 32 20.68 13.10 -1.29
CA SER A 32 21.48 14.31 -1.05
C SER A 32 20.68 15.41 -0.34
N GLU A 33 21.05 15.71 0.91
CA GLU A 33 20.42 16.78 1.71
C GLU A 33 20.61 18.14 1.00
N GLY A 34 19.50 18.88 0.80
CA GLY A 34 19.52 20.21 0.18
C GLY A 34 19.51 20.24 -1.36
N VAL A 35 19.55 19.10 -2.03
CA VAL A 35 19.39 19.04 -3.50
C VAL A 35 17.92 19.02 -3.87
N GLN A 36 17.51 19.91 -4.78
CA GLN A 36 16.15 19.96 -5.32
C GLN A 36 16.19 20.03 -6.85
N TYR A 37 15.14 19.52 -7.47
CA TYR A 37 14.97 19.43 -8.91
C TYR A 37 13.70 20.20 -9.28
N LEU A 38 13.86 21.31 -9.99
CA LEU A 38 12.77 22.08 -10.56
C LEU A 38 12.32 21.43 -11.86
N ILE A 39 11.02 21.14 -11.98
CA ILE A 39 10.43 20.44 -13.12
C ILE A 39 9.67 21.43 -13.99
N LEU A 40 10.13 21.64 -15.22
CA LEU A 40 9.65 22.67 -16.13
C LEU A 40 9.13 22.07 -17.43
N VAL A 41 8.05 22.62 -17.97
CA VAL A 41 7.50 22.22 -19.27
C VAL A 41 8.38 22.81 -20.38
N LYS A 42 9.10 21.93 -21.08
CA LYS A 42 10.00 22.32 -22.17
C LYS A 42 9.32 22.31 -23.53
N SER A 43 8.42 21.37 -23.76
CA SER A 43 7.68 21.27 -25.01
C SER A 43 6.27 20.74 -24.78
N HIS A 44 5.33 21.25 -25.57
CA HIS A 44 3.95 20.83 -25.55
C HIS A 44 3.35 20.82 -26.96
N PHE A 45 2.14 20.29 -27.09
CA PHE A 45 1.35 20.30 -28.31
C PHE A 45 -0.07 20.80 -28.01
N LEU A 46 -0.55 21.78 -28.77
CA LEU A 46 -1.94 22.27 -28.66
C LEU A 46 -2.88 21.20 -29.22
N VAL A 47 -3.68 20.58 -28.36
CA VAL A 47 -4.65 19.55 -28.72
C VAL A 47 -5.87 20.18 -29.40
N GLY A 48 -6.30 21.33 -28.89
CA GLY A 48 -7.47 22.06 -29.35
C GLY A 48 -7.99 22.98 -28.26
N LYS A 49 -9.23 23.40 -28.40
CA LYS A 49 -9.92 24.23 -27.42
C LYS A 49 -11.14 23.51 -26.84
N ILE A 50 -11.33 23.65 -25.54
CA ILE A 50 -12.58 23.32 -24.84
C ILE A 50 -13.14 24.66 -24.35
N PHE A 51 -14.25 25.09 -24.95
CA PHE A 51 -14.73 26.48 -24.85
C PHE A 51 -13.60 27.46 -25.21
N GLU A 52 -13.32 28.45 -24.35
CA GLU A 52 -12.24 29.43 -24.55
C GLU A 52 -10.87 28.94 -24.07
N SER A 53 -10.80 27.79 -23.41
CA SER A 53 -9.54 27.27 -22.87
C SER A 53 -8.77 26.43 -23.88
N GLU A 54 -7.51 26.78 -24.07
CA GLU A 54 -6.54 26.04 -24.86
C GLU A 54 -6.02 24.85 -24.07
N ILE A 55 -6.07 23.67 -24.68
CA ILE A 55 -5.68 22.43 -24.04
C ILE A 55 -4.34 21.96 -24.60
N TYR A 56 -3.35 21.85 -23.73
CA TYR A 56 -1.98 21.51 -24.08
C TYR A 56 -1.62 20.13 -23.56
N ARG A 57 -0.99 19.33 -24.43
CA ARG A 57 -0.38 18.05 -24.10
C ARG A 57 1.12 18.24 -23.88
N ILE A 58 1.64 17.82 -22.74
CA ILE A 58 3.08 17.88 -22.45
C ILE A 58 3.81 16.80 -23.27
N THR A 59 4.85 17.20 -23.99
CA THR A 59 5.68 16.29 -24.82
C THR A 59 7.13 16.23 -24.36
N GLY A 60 7.52 17.08 -23.41
CA GLY A 60 8.86 17.10 -22.86
C GLY A 60 8.95 18.01 -21.64
N VAL A 61 9.71 17.56 -20.65
CA VAL A 61 10.04 18.36 -19.46
C VAL A 61 11.55 18.52 -19.34
N GLU A 62 11.97 19.66 -18.82
CA GLU A 62 13.34 19.95 -18.42
C GLU A 62 13.42 19.87 -16.90
N VAL A 63 14.53 19.32 -16.41
CA VAL A 63 14.79 19.19 -14.97
C VAL A 63 16.03 19.99 -14.64
N VAL A 64 15.89 20.96 -13.73
CA VAL A 64 16.99 21.84 -13.31
C VAL A 64 17.31 21.58 -11.84
N GLN A 65 18.54 21.19 -11.56
CA GLN A 65 19.05 20.99 -10.20
C GLN A 65 19.39 22.34 -9.56
N THR A 66 18.99 22.57 -8.31
CA THR A 66 19.18 23.86 -7.63
C THR A 66 20.53 24.03 -6.93
N ALA A 67 21.31 22.95 -6.76
CA ALA A 67 22.61 23.00 -6.08
C ALA A 67 23.71 23.59 -6.97
N ARG A 68 24.52 24.52 -6.43
CA ARG A 68 25.57 25.26 -7.17
C ARG A 68 26.81 24.43 -7.53
N ASN A 69 27.04 23.30 -6.88
CA ASN A 69 28.16 22.43 -7.17
C ASN A 69 27.61 21.14 -7.76
N HIS A 70 28.13 20.72 -8.91
CA HIS A 70 27.83 19.45 -9.58
C HIS A 70 28.25 18.25 -8.70
N LEU A 71 27.50 18.00 -7.61
CA LEU A 71 27.60 16.77 -6.85
C LEU A 71 27.21 15.61 -7.78
N PRO A 72 27.80 14.40 -7.61
CA PRO A 72 27.37 13.22 -8.33
C PRO A 72 25.86 13.04 -8.18
N ASP A 73 25.13 13.03 -9.29
CA ASP A 73 23.67 12.89 -9.28
C ASP A 73 23.28 11.44 -9.02
N VAL A 74 23.29 11.06 -7.75
CA VAL A 74 22.87 9.75 -7.23
C VAL A 74 21.39 9.44 -7.52
N ASP A 75 20.58 10.44 -7.88
CA ASP A 75 19.17 10.26 -8.27
C ASP A 75 18.97 10.31 -9.80
N ALA A 76 20.03 10.37 -10.60
CA ALA A 76 19.95 10.59 -12.05
C ALA A 76 19.02 9.61 -12.78
N GLU A 77 19.05 8.32 -12.41
CA GLU A 77 18.21 7.29 -13.03
C GLU A 77 16.72 7.55 -12.78
N ARG A 78 16.35 7.85 -11.53
CA ARG A 78 14.96 8.17 -11.13
C ARG A 78 14.47 9.44 -11.78
N ILE A 79 15.29 10.50 -11.74
CA ILE A 79 14.97 11.79 -12.37
C ILE A 79 14.79 11.63 -13.88
N ASN A 80 15.61 10.79 -14.52
CA ASN A 80 15.46 10.48 -15.93
C ASN A 80 14.15 9.73 -16.21
N GLU A 81 13.73 8.80 -15.36
CA GLU A 81 12.45 8.10 -15.52
C GLU A 81 11.25 9.04 -15.32
N ILE A 82 11.29 9.92 -14.31
CA ILE A 82 10.29 10.98 -14.12
C ILE A 82 10.17 11.86 -15.36
N ARG A 83 11.31 12.25 -15.95
CA ARG A 83 11.35 13.03 -17.19
C ARG A 83 10.67 12.30 -18.35
N LYS A 84 10.92 11.00 -18.51
CA LYS A 84 10.27 10.18 -19.55
C LYS A 84 8.76 10.06 -19.32
N ILE A 85 8.32 9.86 -18.08
CA ILE A 85 6.90 9.73 -17.73
C ILE A 85 6.16 11.03 -18.02
N LEU A 86 6.65 12.17 -17.51
CA LEU A 86 6.01 13.47 -17.73
C LEU A 86 6.05 13.91 -19.21
N GLY A 87 7.10 13.53 -19.94
CA GLY A 87 7.24 13.76 -21.39
C GLY A 87 6.52 12.74 -22.29
N SER A 88 5.79 11.77 -21.72
CA SER A 88 5.20 10.66 -22.49
C SER A 88 4.06 11.05 -23.44
N GLY A 89 3.51 12.26 -23.29
CA GLY A 89 2.29 12.69 -23.97
C GLY A 89 0.99 12.34 -23.23
N ALA A 90 1.07 11.87 -21.99
CA ALA A 90 -0.11 11.52 -21.18
C ALA A 90 -0.57 12.63 -20.23
N PHE A 91 0.22 13.70 -20.06
CA PHE A 91 -0.09 14.79 -19.15
C PHE A 91 -0.63 16.01 -19.91
N PHE A 92 -1.69 16.62 -19.37
CA PHE A 92 -2.40 17.72 -20.02
C PHE A 92 -2.66 18.86 -19.03
N PHE A 93 -2.62 20.09 -19.54
CA PHE A 93 -3.04 21.28 -18.82
C PHE A 93 -3.92 22.17 -19.70
N SER A 94 -4.64 23.06 -19.03
CA SER A 94 -5.54 24.04 -19.63
C SER A 94 -4.98 25.44 -19.41
N TYR A 95 -5.11 26.32 -20.39
CA TYR A 95 -4.71 27.71 -20.29
C TYR A 95 -5.73 28.60 -21.00
N SER A 96 -5.97 29.79 -20.43
CA SER A 96 -6.85 30.82 -20.98
C SER A 96 -6.25 32.18 -20.66
N LYS A 97 -6.38 33.12 -21.60
CA LYS A 97 -6.00 34.52 -21.37
C LYS A 97 -7.02 35.28 -20.53
N GLU A 98 -8.27 34.83 -20.56
CA GLU A 98 -9.37 35.33 -19.74
C GLU A 98 -9.41 34.50 -18.45
N THR A 99 -9.60 35.14 -17.30
CA THR A 99 -9.29 34.68 -15.93
C THR A 99 -9.99 33.40 -15.42
N ASN A 100 -10.62 32.62 -16.29
CA ASN A 100 -11.30 31.35 -15.96
C ASN A 100 -10.86 30.23 -16.93
N CYS A 101 -9.84 29.46 -16.54
CA CYS A 101 -9.46 28.24 -17.27
C CYS A 101 -10.43 27.09 -17.00
N TYR A 102 -10.68 26.27 -18.02
CA TYR A 102 -11.42 25.02 -17.89
C TYR A 102 -10.65 24.05 -16.98
N ASP A 103 -11.25 23.66 -15.86
CA ASP A 103 -10.64 22.73 -14.91
C ASP A 103 -10.76 21.29 -15.40
N LEU A 104 -9.66 20.76 -15.94
CA LEU A 104 -9.57 19.40 -16.47
C LEU A 104 -9.78 18.31 -15.41
N SER A 105 -9.73 18.62 -14.11
CA SER A 105 -10.00 17.65 -13.04
C SER A 105 -11.49 17.38 -12.84
N LEU A 106 -12.38 18.24 -13.36
CA LEU A 106 -13.82 18.13 -13.18
C LEU A 106 -14.52 17.68 -14.47
N ASN A 107 -15.59 16.91 -14.31
CA ASN A 107 -16.57 16.73 -15.38
C ASN A 107 -17.47 17.94 -15.49
N LEU A 108 -18.07 18.11 -16.67
CA LEU A 108 -18.82 19.31 -17.00
C LEU A 108 -20.01 19.57 -16.05
N GLN A 109 -20.71 18.51 -15.64
CA GLN A 109 -21.83 18.62 -14.69
C GLN A 109 -21.38 19.13 -13.32
N ARG A 110 -20.20 18.73 -12.85
CA ARG A 110 -19.62 19.20 -11.58
C ARG A 110 -19.03 20.60 -11.69
N GLN A 111 -18.43 20.93 -12.83
CA GLN A 111 -17.92 22.26 -13.10
C GLN A 111 -19.04 23.31 -13.14
N ALA A 112 -20.19 22.97 -13.72
CA ALA A 112 -21.38 23.84 -13.72
C ALA A 112 -21.95 24.10 -12.32
N ARG A 113 -21.67 23.22 -11.34
CA ARG A 113 -22.03 23.40 -9.92
C ARG A 113 -21.00 24.21 -9.14
N GLN A 114 -19.99 24.77 -9.81
CA GLN A 114 -18.89 25.55 -9.22
C GLN A 114 -18.20 24.81 -8.06
N LEU A 115 -18.06 23.49 -8.19
CA LEU A 115 -17.35 22.69 -7.19
C LEU A 115 -15.85 22.94 -7.28
N LYS A 116 -15.16 22.77 -6.15
CA LYS A 116 -13.68 22.76 -6.11
C LYS A 116 -13.10 21.66 -7.00
N SER A 117 -11.89 21.90 -7.49
CA SER A 117 -11.08 20.93 -8.24
C SER A 117 -11.02 19.57 -7.56
N ASP A 118 -10.92 18.51 -8.35
CA ASP A 118 -10.88 17.14 -7.83
C ASP A 118 -9.43 16.67 -7.67
N ASP A 119 -8.97 16.66 -6.41
CA ASP A 119 -7.64 16.21 -6.01
C ASP A 119 -7.24 14.85 -6.59
N ARG A 120 -8.20 13.95 -6.84
CA ARG A 120 -7.94 12.63 -7.38
C ARG A 120 -7.28 12.69 -8.76
N PHE A 121 -7.49 13.75 -9.53
CA PHE A 121 -6.95 13.91 -10.87
C PHE A 121 -5.79 14.92 -10.93
N TYR A 122 -5.37 15.48 -9.80
CA TYR A 122 -4.31 16.48 -9.73
C TYR A 122 -2.93 15.83 -9.52
N TRP A 123 -2.25 15.52 -10.61
CA TRP A 123 -1.07 14.65 -10.59
C TRP A 123 0.20 15.26 -10.01
N ASN A 124 0.42 16.55 -10.18
CA ASN A 124 1.62 17.24 -9.68
C ASN A 124 1.39 18.02 -8.38
N ARG A 125 0.29 17.73 -7.66
CA ARG A 125 -0.01 18.38 -6.38
C ARG A 125 1.14 18.26 -5.37
N GLY A 126 1.75 17.07 -5.27
CA GLY A 126 2.90 16.83 -4.39
C GLY A 126 4.11 17.69 -4.74
N MET A 127 4.38 17.91 -6.03
CA MET A 127 5.50 18.76 -6.49
C MET A 127 5.25 20.25 -6.20
N GLN A 128 3.99 20.67 -6.17
CA GLN A 128 3.63 22.06 -5.91
C GLN A 128 3.52 22.39 -4.42
N SER A 129 3.26 21.37 -3.60
CA SER A 129 3.09 21.49 -2.15
C SER A 129 4.14 22.40 -1.50
N PRO A 130 5.47 22.26 -1.75
CA PRO A 130 6.46 23.15 -1.16
C PRO A 130 6.19 24.64 -1.37
N PHE A 131 5.73 25.06 -2.56
CA PHE A 131 5.48 26.48 -2.84
C PHE A 131 4.35 27.05 -2.00
N TYR A 132 3.23 26.32 -1.92
CA TYR A 132 2.09 26.72 -1.08
C TYR A 132 2.48 26.76 0.40
N GLN A 133 3.32 25.82 0.85
CA GLN A 133 3.84 25.80 2.21
C GLN A 133 4.70 27.02 2.55
N TYR A 134 5.39 27.60 1.57
CA TYR A 134 6.17 28.83 1.73
C TYR A 134 5.33 30.11 1.55
N GLY A 135 4.01 29.99 1.37
CA GLY A 135 3.15 31.15 1.10
C GLY A 135 3.47 31.85 -0.23
N ILE A 136 4.09 31.12 -1.17
CA ILE A 136 4.39 31.66 -2.50
C ILE A 136 3.10 31.64 -3.31
N ASP A 137 2.65 32.83 -3.71
CA ASP A 137 1.57 32.96 -4.67
C ASP A 137 2.02 32.44 -6.05
N CYS A 138 1.43 31.33 -6.42
CA CYS A 138 1.80 30.53 -7.58
C CYS A 138 0.71 30.45 -8.64
N GLU A 139 -0.44 31.12 -8.44
CA GLU A 139 -1.60 31.02 -9.33
C GLU A 139 -1.25 31.38 -10.77
N ASN A 140 -0.26 32.24 -10.97
CA ASN A 140 0.14 32.77 -12.27
C ASN A 140 1.21 31.95 -13.02
N TRP A 141 1.83 30.93 -12.40
CA TRP A 141 2.98 30.24 -13.04
C TRP A 141 3.16 28.75 -12.71
N LEU A 142 2.47 28.23 -11.69
CA LEU A 142 2.35 26.78 -11.50
C LEU A 142 1.20 26.24 -12.35
N ILE A 143 1.48 25.16 -13.08
CA ILE A 143 0.50 24.52 -13.96
C ILE A 143 -0.07 23.28 -13.28
N GLN A 144 -1.38 23.22 -13.11
CA GLN A 144 -2.09 21.99 -12.72
C GLN A 144 -2.16 21.03 -13.90
N VAL A 145 -1.72 19.78 -13.70
CA VAL A 145 -1.79 18.73 -14.74
C VAL A 145 -2.68 17.56 -14.34
N ILE A 146 -3.44 17.06 -15.32
CA ILE A 146 -4.08 15.75 -15.26
C ILE A 146 -3.29 14.72 -16.07
N CYS A 147 -3.47 13.44 -15.78
CA CYS A 147 -2.97 12.33 -16.60
C CYS A 147 -4.13 11.62 -17.30
N GLY A 148 -3.94 11.23 -18.56
CA GLY A 148 -4.92 10.44 -19.31
C GLY A 148 -4.87 10.69 -20.82
N SER A 149 -6.00 11.06 -21.41
CA SER A 149 -6.14 11.33 -22.84
C SER A 149 -7.18 12.40 -23.12
N ILE A 150 -6.90 13.31 -24.04
CA ILE A 150 -7.86 14.30 -24.53
C ILE A 150 -7.79 14.28 -26.05
N GLU A 151 -8.91 13.96 -26.70
CA GLU A 151 -9.03 13.91 -28.16
C GLU A 151 -10.15 14.82 -28.63
N ILE A 152 -9.82 15.83 -29.45
CA ILE A 152 -10.76 16.87 -29.91
C ILE A 152 -10.87 16.84 -31.43
N ARG A 153 -12.10 16.88 -31.95
CA ARG A 153 -12.40 17.08 -33.37
C ARG A 153 -13.49 18.12 -33.57
N THR A 154 -13.31 18.94 -34.60
CA THR A 154 -14.32 19.89 -35.07
C THR A 154 -15.08 19.28 -36.23
N LEU A 155 -16.40 19.43 -36.21
CA LEU A 155 -17.33 19.07 -37.27
C LEU A 155 -18.15 20.28 -37.68
N PHE A 156 -18.54 20.33 -38.94
CA PHE A 156 -19.45 21.34 -39.48
C PHE A 156 -20.71 20.64 -39.97
N CYS A 157 -21.87 21.02 -39.41
CA CYS A 157 -23.17 20.43 -39.72
C CYS A 157 -24.21 21.55 -39.83
N HIS A 158 -24.92 21.64 -40.96
CA HIS A 158 -25.91 22.69 -41.26
C HIS A 158 -25.41 24.12 -41.03
N GLY A 159 -24.16 24.41 -41.41
CA GLY A 159 -23.55 25.72 -41.17
C GLY A 159 -23.20 26.03 -39.71
N LYS A 160 -23.44 25.09 -38.79
CA LYS A 160 -23.04 25.20 -37.37
C LYS A 160 -21.75 24.44 -37.12
N GLN A 161 -20.88 25.01 -36.29
CA GLN A 161 -19.69 24.35 -35.79
C GLN A 161 -20.03 23.54 -34.55
N ALA A 162 -19.61 22.29 -34.52
CA ALA A 162 -19.70 21.41 -33.37
C ALA A 162 -18.31 20.85 -33.04
N ARG A 163 -17.99 20.73 -31.77
CA ARG A 163 -16.75 20.10 -31.30
C ARG A 163 -17.08 18.88 -30.47
N ILE A 164 -16.38 17.79 -30.75
CA ILE A 164 -16.45 16.54 -30.01
C ILE A 164 -15.15 16.39 -29.24
N CYS A 165 -15.26 16.09 -27.96
CA CYS A 165 -14.14 15.81 -27.08
C CYS A 165 -14.34 14.47 -26.36
N ILE A 166 -13.35 13.58 -26.46
CA ILE A 166 -13.24 12.41 -25.58
C ILE A 166 -12.15 12.73 -24.55
N LEU A 167 -12.56 13.02 -23.32
CA LEU A 167 -11.69 13.38 -22.21
C LEU A 167 -11.64 12.21 -21.23
N SER A 168 -10.47 11.58 -21.10
CA SER A 168 -10.20 10.57 -20.09
C SER A 168 -9.19 11.10 -19.08
N ARG A 169 -9.54 11.08 -17.80
CA ARG A 169 -8.67 11.48 -16.68
C ARG A 169 -8.50 10.32 -15.71
N ILE A 170 -7.26 10.04 -15.36
CA ILE A 170 -6.85 8.91 -14.53
C ILE A 170 -6.57 9.41 -13.12
N SER A 171 -7.18 8.76 -12.12
CA SER A 171 -6.95 9.10 -10.72
C SER A 171 -5.51 8.75 -10.33
N CYS A 172 -4.87 9.66 -9.61
CA CYS A 172 -3.59 9.41 -8.97
C CYS A 172 -3.71 8.57 -7.69
N ASP A 173 -4.91 8.40 -7.10
CA ASP A 173 -5.09 7.80 -5.76
C ASP A 173 -4.59 6.37 -5.61
N ARG A 174 -4.57 5.61 -6.70
CA ARG A 174 -4.01 4.25 -6.76
C ARG A 174 -3.55 3.93 -8.17
N TYR A 175 -2.71 4.78 -8.74
CA TYR A 175 -2.13 4.49 -10.05
C TYR A 175 -0.94 3.53 -9.94
N GLY A 176 -0.83 2.61 -10.89
CA GLY A 176 0.39 1.83 -11.01
C GLY A 176 0.41 0.87 -12.18
N THR A 177 1.58 0.29 -12.43
CA THR A 177 1.83 -0.58 -13.58
C THR A 177 1.06 -1.89 -13.46
N ARG A 178 0.88 -2.57 -14.61
CA ARG A 178 0.05 -3.77 -14.76
C ARG A 178 0.30 -4.88 -13.73
N PHE A 179 1.54 -5.07 -13.32
CA PHE A 179 1.89 -6.16 -12.40
C PHE A 179 2.10 -5.70 -10.95
N ASN A 180 2.19 -4.39 -10.71
CA ASN A 180 2.49 -3.85 -9.38
C ASN A 180 1.24 -3.43 -8.61
N VAL A 181 0.23 -2.86 -9.29
CA VAL A 181 -0.93 -2.26 -8.60
C VAL A 181 -2.24 -2.77 -9.20
N ARG A 182 -2.96 -3.56 -8.40
CA ARG A 182 -4.28 -4.11 -8.71
C ARG A 182 -5.23 -3.94 -7.53
N GLY A 183 -6.51 -4.12 -7.80
CA GLY A 183 -7.51 -4.17 -6.75
C GLY A 183 -7.77 -2.82 -6.07
N ILE A 184 -8.22 -2.90 -4.83
CA ILE A 184 -8.56 -1.79 -3.95
C ILE A 184 -7.43 -1.56 -2.90
N ASP A 185 -7.36 -0.37 -2.31
CA ASP A 185 -6.59 -0.11 -1.08
C ASP A 185 -7.51 0.00 0.15
N ASP A 186 -6.91 0.15 1.33
CA ASP A 186 -7.63 0.30 2.61
C ASP A 186 -8.54 1.54 2.68
N TYR A 187 -8.36 2.51 1.79
CA TYR A 187 -9.14 3.73 1.73
C TYR A 187 -10.29 3.65 0.71
N GLY A 188 -10.45 2.50 0.06
CA GLY A 188 -11.46 2.31 -0.95
C GLY A 188 -11.07 2.84 -2.34
N ASN A 189 -9.81 3.19 -2.59
CA ASN A 189 -9.37 3.63 -3.91
C ASN A 189 -9.07 2.42 -4.79
N CYS A 190 -9.60 2.42 -6.01
CA CYS A 190 -9.36 1.34 -6.96
C CYS A 190 -8.17 1.64 -7.86
N ALA A 191 -7.38 0.60 -8.13
CA ALA A 191 -6.25 0.69 -9.02
C ALA A 191 -6.67 1.17 -10.41
N ASN A 192 -5.92 2.13 -10.95
CA ASN A 192 -6.11 2.66 -12.30
C ASN A 192 -7.55 3.14 -12.58
N PHE A 193 -8.19 3.71 -11.57
CA PHE A 193 -9.50 4.35 -11.72
C PHE A 193 -9.41 5.52 -12.71
N ALA A 194 -10.37 5.60 -13.63
CA ALA A 194 -10.44 6.68 -14.60
C ALA A 194 -11.90 7.09 -14.87
N GLU A 195 -12.06 8.38 -15.09
CA GLU A 195 -13.26 8.98 -15.66
C GLU A 195 -13.04 9.16 -17.17
N THR A 196 -14.02 8.76 -17.98
CA THR A 196 -14.05 9.05 -19.42
C THR A 196 -15.33 9.77 -19.78
N GLU A 197 -15.21 10.98 -20.31
CA GLU A 197 -16.30 11.89 -20.64
C GLU A 197 -16.39 12.10 -22.16
N GLN A 198 -17.56 11.83 -22.74
CA GLN A 198 -17.90 12.16 -24.12
C GLN A 198 -18.66 13.49 -24.15
N ILE A 199 -17.98 14.54 -24.61
CA ILE A 199 -18.51 15.91 -24.65
C ILE A 199 -18.78 16.31 -26.10
N ILE A 200 -19.94 16.90 -26.34
CA ILE A 200 -20.26 17.57 -27.60
C ILE A 200 -20.72 18.98 -27.28
N PHE A 201 -20.07 19.99 -27.86
CA PHE A 201 -20.44 21.39 -27.64
C PHE A 201 -20.49 22.17 -28.95
N THR A 202 -21.43 23.11 -29.00
CA THR A 202 -21.65 24.09 -30.06
C THR A 202 -21.71 25.47 -29.40
N ASP A 203 -21.84 26.53 -30.20
CA ASP A 203 -22.01 27.89 -29.68
C ASP A 203 -23.34 28.06 -28.89
N SER A 204 -24.32 27.18 -29.13
CA SER A 204 -25.66 27.27 -28.54
C SER A 204 -25.90 26.30 -27.38
N GLY A 205 -25.02 25.34 -27.12
CA GLY A 205 -25.26 24.34 -26.09
C GLY A 205 -24.16 23.30 -25.93
N THR A 206 -24.25 22.51 -24.86
CA THR A 206 -23.28 21.44 -24.59
C THR A 206 -23.94 20.20 -24.02
N THR A 207 -23.42 19.03 -24.38
CA THR A 207 -23.76 17.76 -23.75
C THR A 207 -22.52 17.07 -23.20
N SER A 208 -22.70 16.30 -22.13
CA SER A 208 -21.66 15.45 -21.55
C SER A 208 -22.24 14.12 -21.09
N PHE A 209 -21.54 13.03 -21.39
CA PHE A 209 -21.82 11.70 -20.88
C PHE A 209 -20.57 11.10 -20.26
N LEU A 210 -20.61 10.85 -18.94
CA LEU A 210 -19.48 10.35 -18.15
C LEU A 210 -19.63 8.87 -17.85
N MET A 211 -18.53 8.13 -18.00
CA MET A 211 -18.40 6.75 -17.55
C MET A 211 -17.16 6.57 -16.69
N LEU A 212 -17.23 5.60 -15.80
CA LEU A 212 -16.15 5.22 -14.89
C LEU A 212 -15.56 3.89 -15.34
N ARG A 213 -14.26 3.70 -15.09
CA ARG A 213 -13.59 2.40 -15.18
C ARG A 213 -12.53 2.30 -14.09
N GLY A 214 -12.17 1.08 -13.72
CA GLY A 214 -11.09 0.83 -12.76
C GLY A 214 -10.95 -0.67 -12.50
N SER A 215 -9.93 -1.03 -11.73
CA SER A 215 -9.75 -2.42 -11.31
C SER A 215 -10.95 -2.89 -10.50
N VAL A 216 -11.16 -4.20 -10.48
CA VAL A 216 -12.18 -4.84 -9.65
C VAL A 216 -11.89 -4.48 -8.19
N PRO A 217 -12.84 -3.90 -7.44
CA PRO A 217 -12.62 -3.30 -6.12
C PRO A 217 -12.46 -4.38 -5.03
N MET A 218 -11.45 -5.24 -5.12
CA MET A 218 -11.15 -6.24 -4.09
C MET A 218 -9.65 -6.26 -3.84
N PHE A 219 -9.20 -6.83 -2.72
CA PHE A 219 -7.78 -7.04 -2.48
C PHE A 219 -7.34 -8.30 -3.24
N TRP A 220 -6.65 -8.10 -4.36
CA TRP A 220 -6.17 -9.20 -5.19
C TRP A 220 -4.89 -8.84 -5.94
N SER A 221 -4.08 -9.87 -6.13
CA SER A 221 -2.82 -9.83 -6.84
C SER A 221 -2.76 -10.92 -7.91
N GLN A 222 -1.76 -10.83 -8.77
CA GLN A 222 -1.52 -11.81 -9.83
C GLN A 222 -0.11 -12.36 -9.65
N GLN A 223 0.00 -13.61 -9.20
CA GLN A 223 1.30 -14.24 -8.96
C GLN A 223 1.87 -14.82 -10.26
N GLY A 224 3.17 -14.64 -10.48
CA GLY A 224 3.95 -15.30 -11.53
C GLY A 224 4.50 -14.38 -12.62
N ILE A 225 5.82 -14.47 -12.83
CA ILE A 225 6.60 -13.85 -13.93
C ILE A 225 6.73 -14.82 -15.14
N GLN A 226 6.45 -16.12 -14.93
CA GLN A 226 6.56 -17.13 -15.97
C GLN A 226 5.36 -17.06 -16.93
N VAL A 227 5.67 -16.98 -18.22
CA VAL A 227 4.69 -16.97 -19.31
C VAL A 227 3.80 -18.22 -19.21
N GLY A 228 2.51 -18.03 -18.92
CA GLY A 228 1.52 -19.10 -18.91
C GLY A 228 0.90 -19.46 -17.56
N SER A 229 1.40 -18.95 -16.42
CA SER A 229 0.85 -19.27 -15.08
C SER A 229 0.39 -18.03 -14.31
N HIS A 230 -0.49 -17.23 -14.92
CA HIS A 230 -1.08 -16.03 -14.32
C HIS A 230 -2.22 -16.38 -13.35
N LYS A 231 -1.89 -16.87 -12.16
CA LYS A 231 -2.92 -17.21 -11.16
C LYS A 231 -3.33 -15.95 -10.37
N ILE A 232 -4.63 -15.69 -10.32
CA ILE A 232 -5.22 -14.66 -9.46
C ILE A 232 -5.19 -15.18 -8.01
N LYS A 233 -4.65 -14.38 -7.10
CA LYS A 233 -4.68 -14.60 -5.64
C LYS A 233 -5.51 -13.51 -5.01
N LEU A 234 -6.45 -13.89 -4.15
CA LEU A 234 -7.11 -12.93 -3.25
C LEU A 234 -6.16 -12.69 -2.08
N ASP A 235 -5.86 -11.43 -1.80
CA ASP A 235 -4.87 -11.07 -0.78
C ASP A 235 -5.49 -11.00 0.62
N ARG A 236 -6.83 -10.87 0.70
CA ARG A 236 -7.60 -10.82 1.96
C ARG A 236 -8.89 -11.64 1.85
N SER A 237 -9.43 -12.04 3.01
CA SER A 237 -10.75 -12.65 3.08
C SER A 237 -11.85 -11.63 2.69
N ALA A 238 -13.08 -12.12 2.44
CA ALA A 238 -14.20 -11.27 2.13
C ALA A 238 -14.53 -10.31 3.29
N GLU A 239 -14.53 -10.83 4.52
CA GLU A 239 -14.76 -10.08 5.76
C GLU A 239 -13.72 -8.97 5.94
N ALA A 240 -12.44 -9.29 5.77
CA ALA A 240 -11.34 -8.32 5.84
C ALA A 240 -11.33 -7.30 4.69
N SER A 241 -12.08 -7.56 3.61
CA SER A 241 -12.21 -6.67 2.45
C SER A 241 -13.43 -5.74 2.55
N LEU A 242 -14.42 -6.05 3.39
CA LEU A 242 -15.74 -5.42 3.37
C LEU A 242 -15.72 -3.93 3.73
N GLY A 243 -14.86 -3.53 4.67
CA GLY A 243 -14.69 -2.13 5.06
C GLY A 243 -14.31 -1.25 3.86
N ALA A 244 -13.18 -1.55 3.22
CA ALA A 244 -12.71 -0.83 2.03
C ALA A 244 -13.70 -0.91 0.86
N PHE A 245 -14.33 -2.07 0.67
CA PHE A 245 -15.36 -2.27 -0.35
C PHE A 245 -16.55 -1.32 -0.16
N THR A 246 -17.02 -1.20 1.08
CA THR A 246 -18.13 -0.33 1.46
C THR A 246 -17.75 1.14 1.28
N SER A 247 -16.57 1.56 1.77
CA SER A 247 -16.06 2.93 1.58
C SER A 247 -15.94 3.32 0.11
N HIS A 248 -15.56 2.37 -0.75
CA HIS A 248 -15.49 2.60 -2.18
C HIS A 248 -16.86 2.90 -2.80
N PHE A 249 -17.87 2.08 -2.52
CA PHE A 249 -19.22 2.31 -3.06
C PHE A 249 -19.91 3.53 -2.44
N GLN A 250 -19.63 3.83 -1.17
CA GLN A 250 -20.03 5.11 -0.56
C GLN A 250 -19.45 6.30 -1.33
N THR A 251 -18.12 6.28 -1.58
CA THR A 251 -17.46 7.36 -2.34
C THR A 251 -18.04 7.52 -3.75
N LEU A 252 -18.37 6.42 -4.42
CA LEU A 252 -19.03 6.47 -5.72
C LEU A 252 -20.45 7.05 -5.63
N LYS A 253 -21.22 6.65 -4.62
CA LYS A 253 -22.58 7.15 -4.37
C LYS A 253 -22.58 8.65 -4.10
N ASP A 254 -21.66 9.13 -3.27
CA ASP A 254 -21.55 10.54 -2.90
C ASP A 254 -21.18 11.43 -4.10
N LYS A 255 -20.28 10.95 -4.97
CA LYS A 255 -19.78 11.73 -6.12
C LYS A 255 -20.66 11.64 -7.36
N TYR A 256 -21.26 10.48 -7.61
CA TYR A 256 -21.93 10.19 -8.88
C TYR A 256 -23.39 9.74 -8.71
N GLY A 257 -23.87 9.46 -7.49
CA GLY A 257 -25.22 8.94 -7.31
C GLY A 257 -25.33 7.48 -7.75
N ASN A 258 -26.26 7.16 -8.65
CA ASN A 258 -26.59 5.77 -8.96
C ASN A 258 -25.52 5.10 -9.83
N ILE A 259 -24.99 3.97 -9.38
CA ILE A 259 -23.96 3.22 -10.08
C ILE A 259 -24.53 1.94 -10.70
N THR A 260 -24.23 1.72 -11.98
CA THR A 260 -24.36 0.40 -12.60
C THR A 260 -22.98 -0.16 -12.86
N VAL A 261 -22.66 -1.29 -12.26
CA VAL A 261 -21.42 -2.03 -12.52
C VAL A 261 -21.62 -2.94 -13.73
N LEU A 262 -20.86 -2.69 -14.79
CA LEU A 262 -20.71 -3.59 -15.92
C LEU A 262 -19.46 -4.45 -15.71
N ASN A 263 -19.64 -5.70 -15.29
CA ASN A 263 -18.54 -6.61 -15.04
C ASN A 263 -18.22 -7.45 -16.28
N LEU A 264 -17.02 -7.25 -16.83
CA LEU A 264 -16.55 -7.90 -18.06
C LEU A 264 -15.75 -9.19 -17.81
N LEU A 265 -15.58 -9.60 -16.54
CA LEU A 265 -14.84 -10.80 -16.17
C LEU A 265 -15.49 -12.07 -16.76
N GLY A 266 -14.63 -12.99 -17.20
CA GLY A 266 -15.02 -14.32 -17.65
C GLY A 266 -15.52 -15.21 -16.51
N ILE A 267 -16.24 -16.26 -16.88
CA ILE A 267 -16.79 -17.23 -15.91
C ILE A 267 -15.85 -18.40 -15.59
N LYS A 268 -14.71 -18.51 -16.29
CA LYS A 268 -13.74 -19.61 -16.14
C LYS A 268 -12.48 -19.12 -15.42
N GLU A 269 -11.75 -20.08 -14.85
CA GLU A 269 -10.40 -19.87 -14.27
C GLU A 269 -10.37 -18.77 -13.20
N GLY A 270 -9.26 -18.04 -13.09
CA GLY A 270 -9.06 -17.00 -12.08
C GLY A 270 -10.09 -15.86 -12.15
N GLU A 271 -10.53 -15.48 -13.35
CA GLU A 271 -11.56 -14.43 -13.51
C GLU A 271 -12.90 -14.86 -12.91
N GLY A 272 -13.24 -16.16 -12.96
CA GLY A 272 -14.42 -16.70 -12.32
C GLY A 272 -14.39 -16.57 -10.79
N ILE A 273 -13.23 -16.83 -10.17
CA ILE A 273 -13.03 -16.65 -8.73
C ILE A 273 -13.23 -15.17 -8.35
N LEU A 274 -12.61 -14.27 -9.10
CA LEU A 274 -12.70 -12.83 -8.87
C LEU A 274 -14.15 -12.32 -9.07
N SER A 275 -14.84 -12.80 -10.10
CA SER A 275 -16.23 -12.43 -10.40
C SER A 275 -17.20 -12.95 -9.33
N GLY A 276 -17.02 -14.19 -8.87
CA GLY A 276 -17.82 -14.81 -7.81
C GLY A 276 -17.68 -14.08 -6.48
N ASN A 277 -16.44 -13.81 -6.05
CA ASN A 277 -16.17 -13.05 -4.83
C ASN A 277 -16.70 -11.62 -4.92
N PHE A 278 -16.52 -10.95 -6.07
CA PHE A 278 -17.05 -9.61 -6.26
C PHE A 278 -18.57 -9.56 -6.14
N LYS A 279 -19.27 -10.56 -6.69
CA LYS A 279 -20.73 -10.68 -6.57
C LYS A 279 -21.17 -10.93 -5.12
N TYR A 280 -20.42 -11.75 -4.37
CA TYR A 280 -20.65 -11.96 -2.95
C TYR A 280 -20.46 -10.66 -2.15
N MET A 281 -19.37 -9.93 -2.38
CA MET A 281 -19.15 -8.63 -1.72
C MET A 281 -20.27 -7.62 -1.99
N ILE A 282 -20.87 -7.63 -3.19
CA ILE A 282 -22.05 -6.81 -3.51
C ILE A 282 -23.29 -7.24 -2.68
N SER A 283 -23.46 -8.54 -2.38
CA SER A 283 -24.60 -8.98 -1.56
C SER A 283 -24.50 -8.49 -0.12
N GLU A 284 -23.27 -8.34 0.38
CA GLU A 284 -22.98 -7.88 1.75
C GLU A 284 -23.07 -6.36 1.94
N LEU A 285 -23.18 -5.58 0.86
CA LEU A 285 -23.33 -4.11 0.98
C LEU A 285 -24.68 -3.72 1.61
N PRO A 286 -24.77 -2.57 2.30
CA PRO A 286 -26.03 -1.94 2.64
C PRO A 286 -26.88 -1.67 1.39
N GLN A 287 -28.22 -1.75 1.50
CA GLN A 287 -29.13 -1.68 0.35
C GLN A 287 -29.00 -0.38 -0.45
N GLU A 288 -28.76 0.74 0.24
CA GLU A 288 -28.56 2.07 -0.33
C GLU A 288 -27.26 2.21 -1.16
N LEU A 289 -26.28 1.33 -0.91
CA LEU A 289 -25.00 1.28 -1.61
C LEU A 289 -24.95 0.20 -2.70
N LYS A 290 -25.93 -0.72 -2.76
CA LYS A 290 -25.93 -1.80 -3.74
C LYS A 290 -26.04 -1.22 -5.16
N PRO A 291 -25.02 -1.44 -6.02
CA PRO A 291 -25.11 -1.02 -7.41
C PRO A 291 -26.04 -1.95 -8.19
N ASN A 292 -26.57 -1.46 -9.31
CA ASN A 292 -27.12 -2.35 -10.33
C ASN A 292 -25.96 -3.16 -10.94
N TYR A 293 -26.07 -4.49 -10.98
CA TYR A 293 -24.98 -5.36 -11.42
C TYR A 293 -25.30 -6.05 -12.74
N VAL A 294 -24.47 -5.83 -13.76
CA VAL A 294 -24.60 -6.41 -15.09
C VAL A 294 -23.36 -7.25 -15.40
N ALA A 295 -23.51 -8.58 -15.40
CA ALA A 295 -22.46 -9.49 -15.85
C ALA A 295 -22.49 -9.66 -17.38
N PHE A 296 -21.33 -9.46 -18.01
CA PHE A 296 -21.16 -9.61 -19.45
C PHE A 296 -19.81 -10.26 -19.73
N ASP A 297 -19.78 -11.59 -19.87
CA ASP A 297 -18.54 -12.32 -20.22
C ASP A 297 -18.08 -11.89 -21.62
N PHE A 298 -17.06 -11.04 -21.65
CA PHE A 298 -16.56 -10.44 -22.88
C PHE A 298 -15.82 -11.46 -23.76
N HIS A 299 -15.37 -12.59 -23.20
CA HIS A 299 -14.70 -13.67 -23.92
C HIS A 299 -15.69 -14.64 -24.56
N ALA A 300 -16.84 -14.86 -23.92
CA ALA A 300 -17.87 -15.78 -24.42
C ALA A 300 -18.57 -15.27 -25.70
N VAL A 301 -18.63 -13.96 -25.90
CA VAL A 301 -19.29 -13.37 -27.07
C VAL A 301 -18.29 -13.20 -28.22
N GLY A 302 -18.70 -13.60 -29.43
CA GLY A 302 -17.85 -13.66 -30.62
C GLY A 302 -17.48 -12.29 -31.21
N LYS A 303 -18.18 -11.90 -32.29
CA LYS A 303 -17.81 -10.72 -33.10
C LYS A 303 -18.16 -9.39 -32.42
N ALA A 304 -17.46 -8.31 -32.76
CA ALA A 304 -17.67 -6.98 -32.16
C ALA A 304 -19.13 -6.46 -32.29
N ASN A 305 -19.78 -6.69 -33.44
CA ASN A 305 -21.17 -6.26 -33.66
C ASN A 305 -22.15 -7.05 -32.78
N GLU A 306 -21.89 -8.34 -32.57
CA GLU A 306 -22.68 -9.19 -31.69
C GLU A 306 -22.53 -8.76 -30.23
N LYS A 307 -21.30 -8.43 -29.80
CA LYS A 307 -21.02 -7.84 -28.49
C LYS A 307 -21.83 -6.56 -28.26
N ALA A 308 -21.78 -5.63 -29.21
CA ALA A 308 -22.51 -4.38 -29.11
C ALA A 308 -24.02 -4.60 -29.01
N TYR A 309 -24.57 -5.50 -29.84
CA TYR A 309 -26.00 -5.83 -29.82
C TYR A 309 -26.45 -6.44 -28.49
N LEU A 310 -25.74 -7.46 -28.00
CA LEU A 310 -26.09 -8.14 -26.74
C LEU A 310 -25.89 -7.23 -25.53
N LEU A 311 -24.81 -6.43 -25.52
CA LEU A 311 -24.57 -5.46 -24.46
C LEU A 311 -25.72 -4.45 -24.41
N LYS A 312 -26.07 -3.86 -25.55
CA LYS A 312 -27.20 -2.92 -25.69
C LYS A 312 -28.49 -3.50 -25.11
N GLN A 313 -28.83 -4.75 -25.45
CA GLN A 313 -30.03 -5.39 -24.89
C GLN A 313 -29.99 -5.50 -23.37
N LYS A 314 -28.84 -5.89 -22.79
CA LYS A 314 -28.69 -6.03 -21.34
C LYS A 314 -28.80 -4.71 -20.59
N VAL A 315 -28.29 -3.62 -21.16
CA VAL A 315 -28.22 -2.32 -20.47
C VAL A 315 -29.31 -1.33 -20.89
N LYS A 316 -30.23 -1.70 -21.79
CA LYS A 316 -31.30 -0.82 -22.31
C LYS A 316 -32.09 -0.11 -21.20
N LYS A 317 -32.64 -0.88 -20.25
CA LYS A 317 -33.41 -0.33 -19.12
C LYS A 317 -32.59 0.63 -18.26
N THR A 318 -31.30 0.33 -18.10
CA THR A 318 -30.37 1.19 -17.36
C THR A 318 -30.14 2.51 -18.10
N PHE A 319 -29.93 2.47 -19.41
CA PHE A 319 -29.73 3.66 -20.24
C PHE A 319 -30.90 4.64 -20.17
N ASP A 320 -32.13 4.12 -20.23
CA ASP A 320 -33.36 4.94 -20.18
C ASP A 320 -33.46 5.77 -18.88
N GLN A 321 -32.78 5.36 -17.81
CA GLN A 321 -32.80 6.01 -16.49
C GLN A 321 -31.57 6.88 -16.20
N MET A 322 -30.45 6.71 -16.93
CA MET A 322 -29.19 7.40 -16.64
C MET A 322 -29.18 8.86 -17.09
N GLY A 323 -29.76 9.13 -18.27
CA GLY A 323 -29.66 10.43 -18.93
C GLY A 323 -28.22 10.82 -19.28
N PHE A 324 -28.04 12.08 -19.66
CA PHE A 324 -26.75 12.74 -19.89
C PHE A 324 -26.88 14.20 -19.49
N TYR A 325 -25.76 14.89 -19.24
CA TYR A 325 -25.77 16.31 -18.92
C TYR A 325 -26.04 17.15 -20.19
N TYR A 326 -26.97 18.12 -20.13
CA TYR A 326 -27.30 19.00 -21.25
C TYR A 326 -27.56 20.45 -20.82
N THR A 327 -26.91 21.39 -21.52
CA THR A 327 -27.15 22.83 -21.43
C THR A 327 -27.45 23.43 -22.80
N SER A 328 -28.28 24.47 -22.80
CA SER A 328 -28.53 25.33 -23.96
C SER A 328 -28.45 26.78 -23.51
N ASN A 329 -27.73 27.61 -24.27
CA ASN A 329 -27.52 29.03 -23.98
C ASN A 329 -27.02 29.30 -22.54
N GLY A 330 -26.18 28.42 -21.99
CA GLY A 330 -25.65 28.54 -20.63
C GLY A 330 -26.60 28.12 -19.50
N GLU A 331 -27.87 27.87 -19.79
CA GLU A 331 -28.85 27.39 -18.82
C GLU A 331 -28.98 25.85 -18.87
N VAL A 332 -29.13 25.23 -17.69
CA VAL A 332 -29.40 23.79 -17.58
C VAL A 332 -30.84 23.53 -17.97
N GLN A 333 -31.06 22.91 -19.13
CA GLN A 333 -32.38 22.90 -19.76
C GLN A 333 -33.30 21.76 -19.31
N ARG A 334 -32.77 20.55 -19.04
CA ARG A 334 -33.63 19.39 -18.71
C ARG A 334 -32.94 18.10 -18.23
N TYR A 335 -31.69 17.83 -18.60
CA TYR A 335 -31.06 16.54 -18.34
C TYR A 335 -29.78 16.69 -17.50
N LEU A 336 -29.81 16.09 -16.32
CA LEU A 336 -28.63 15.78 -15.52
C LEU A 336 -28.36 14.29 -15.66
N GLN A 337 -27.09 13.91 -15.76
CA GLN A 337 -26.73 12.50 -15.65
C GLN A 337 -26.91 12.08 -14.18
N ASN A 338 -27.85 11.16 -13.95
CA ASN A 338 -28.25 10.67 -12.62
C ASN A 338 -27.83 9.22 -12.39
N GLY A 339 -27.27 8.56 -13.40
CA GLY A 339 -26.66 7.24 -13.25
C GLY A 339 -25.41 7.08 -14.12
N PHE A 340 -24.47 6.29 -13.62
CA PHE A 340 -23.13 6.15 -14.20
C PHE A 340 -22.75 4.68 -14.34
N PHE A 341 -22.20 4.32 -15.50
CA PHE A 341 -21.58 3.01 -15.67
C PHE A 341 -20.20 3.00 -15.03
N ARG A 342 -19.93 1.97 -14.24
CA ARG A 342 -18.59 1.57 -13.84
C ARG A 342 -18.22 0.27 -14.53
N VAL A 343 -17.28 0.33 -15.46
CA VAL A 343 -16.83 -0.84 -16.20
C VAL A 343 -15.66 -1.51 -15.48
N ASN A 344 -15.87 -2.75 -15.06
CA ASN A 344 -14.88 -3.56 -14.36
C ASN A 344 -14.31 -4.63 -15.30
N CYS A 345 -13.02 -4.86 -15.20
CA CYS A 345 -12.32 -5.93 -15.88
C CYS A 345 -11.04 -6.28 -15.10
N MET A 346 -10.43 -7.43 -15.42
CA MET A 346 -9.13 -7.79 -14.83
C MET A 346 -8.06 -6.74 -15.18
N ASP A 347 -8.04 -6.29 -16.44
CA ASP A 347 -7.18 -5.21 -16.93
C ASP A 347 -8.05 -4.07 -17.48
N CYS A 348 -7.79 -2.83 -17.05
CA CYS A 348 -8.50 -1.62 -17.49
C CYS A 348 -7.97 -1.12 -18.86
N LEU A 349 -7.91 -2.03 -19.83
CA LEU A 349 -7.35 -1.80 -21.16
C LEU A 349 -8.43 -2.07 -22.22
N ASP A 350 -8.13 -2.97 -23.16
CA ASP A 350 -8.85 -3.16 -24.43
C ASP A 350 -10.33 -3.53 -24.24
N ARG A 351 -10.63 -4.46 -23.31
CA ARG A 351 -12.01 -4.89 -23.03
C ARG A 351 -12.84 -3.74 -22.47
N THR A 352 -12.28 -2.98 -21.54
CA THR A 352 -12.98 -1.83 -20.94
C THR A 352 -13.18 -0.70 -21.93
N ASN A 353 -12.19 -0.40 -22.78
CA ASN A 353 -12.31 0.64 -23.80
C ASN A 353 -13.37 0.27 -24.84
N ALA A 354 -13.35 -0.97 -25.32
CA ALA A 354 -14.34 -1.45 -26.29
C ALA A 354 -15.77 -1.40 -25.72
N ALA A 355 -15.97 -1.78 -24.45
CA ALA A 355 -17.28 -1.67 -23.81
C ALA A 355 -17.72 -0.21 -23.64
N GLN A 356 -16.83 0.70 -23.20
CA GLN A 356 -17.14 2.12 -23.10
C GLN A 356 -17.45 2.75 -24.47
N GLU A 357 -16.71 2.40 -25.53
CA GLU A 357 -17.00 2.84 -26.91
C GLU A 357 -18.42 2.41 -27.34
N MET A 358 -18.81 1.15 -27.07
CA MET A 358 -20.14 0.64 -27.39
C MET A 358 -21.25 1.39 -26.65
N LEU A 359 -21.04 1.67 -25.35
CA LEU A 359 -21.99 2.44 -24.54
C LEU A 359 -22.09 3.90 -25.03
N ALA A 360 -20.95 4.51 -25.36
CA ALA A 360 -20.89 5.88 -25.86
C ALA A 360 -21.52 6.05 -27.25
N ALA A 361 -21.42 5.03 -28.10
CA ALA A 361 -22.10 5.00 -29.39
C ALA A 361 -23.63 4.92 -29.26
N GLU A 362 -24.14 4.29 -28.20
CA GLU A 362 -25.59 4.17 -27.95
C GLU A 362 -26.22 5.50 -27.51
N ILE A 363 -25.51 6.29 -26.70
CA ILE A 363 -26.01 7.61 -26.24
C ILE A 363 -25.81 8.72 -27.28
N LEU A 364 -24.85 8.55 -28.19
CA LEU A 364 -24.46 9.57 -29.16
C LEU A 364 -25.64 10.18 -29.96
N PRO A 365 -26.61 9.39 -30.48
CA PRO A 365 -27.73 9.97 -31.19
C PRO A 365 -28.55 10.94 -30.33
N GLN A 366 -28.76 10.63 -29.05
CA GLN A 366 -29.52 11.48 -28.14
C GLN A 366 -28.80 12.81 -27.87
N GLN A 367 -27.47 12.76 -27.70
CA GLN A 367 -26.65 13.97 -27.55
C GLN A 367 -26.69 14.86 -28.80
N VAL A 368 -26.57 14.27 -29.99
CA VAL A 368 -26.59 15.02 -31.27
C VAL A 368 -27.96 15.62 -31.54
N ILE A 369 -29.03 14.86 -31.33
CA ILE A 369 -30.41 15.32 -31.51
C ILE A 369 -30.70 16.51 -30.59
N ALA A 370 -30.26 16.45 -29.34
CA ALA A 370 -30.45 17.54 -28.37
C ALA A 370 -29.77 18.85 -28.79
N LEU A 371 -28.62 18.80 -29.49
CA LEU A 371 -27.82 19.99 -29.84
C LEU A 371 -28.07 20.55 -31.25
N ILE A 372 -28.19 19.68 -32.24
CA ILE A 372 -28.08 20.06 -33.66
C ILE A 372 -29.34 19.70 -34.47
N GLY A 373 -30.14 18.73 -34.01
CA GLY A 373 -31.31 18.21 -34.74
C GLY A 373 -31.04 16.88 -35.45
N ALA A 374 -32.12 16.20 -35.84
CA ALA A 374 -32.20 14.74 -35.95
C ALA A 374 -32.20 14.15 -37.38
N ASP A 375 -31.33 14.59 -38.30
CA ASP A 375 -31.22 13.92 -39.59
C ASP A 375 -30.19 12.76 -39.57
N LYS A 376 -30.45 11.74 -40.41
CA LYS A 376 -29.66 10.51 -40.49
C LYS A 376 -28.22 10.76 -40.97
N LEU A 377 -28.00 11.75 -41.83
CA LEU A 377 -26.67 12.05 -42.37
C LEU A 377 -25.78 12.68 -41.28
N THR A 378 -26.32 13.61 -40.48
CA THR A 378 -25.61 14.19 -39.34
C THR A 378 -25.23 13.11 -38.32
N LEU A 379 -26.17 12.26 -37.93
CA LEU A 379 -25.89 11.14 -37.01
C LEU A 379 -24.77 10.21 -37.53
N SER A 380 -24.79 9.89 -38.82
CA SER A 380 -23.75 9.06 -39.44
C SER A 380 -22.37 9.74 -39.43
N LYS A 381 -22.30 11.05 -39.72
CA LYS A 381 -21.06 11.84 -39.67
C LYS A 381 -20.47 11.87 -38.25
N PHE A 382 -21.30 12.09 -37.24
CA PHE A 382 -20.87 12.06 -35.84
C PHE A 382 -20.34 10.67 -35.46
N ALA A 383 -21.06 9.59 -35.78
CA ALA A 383 -20.63 8.23 -35.47
C ALA A 383 -19.29 7.86 -36.12
N MET A 384 -19.07 8.25 -37.38
CA MET A 384 -17.79 8.03 -38.09
C MET A 384 -16.62 8.82 -37.47
N THR A 385 -16.91 9.96 -36.82
CA THR A 385 -15.89 10.84 -36.22
C THR A 385 -15.55 10.44 -34.79
N VAL A 386 -16.55 10.05 -34.00
CA VAL A 386 -16.39 9.67 -32.58
C VAL A 386 -15.57 8.39 -32.43
N ARG A 387 -15.76 7.43 -33.35
CA ARG A 387 -15.15 6.11 -33.24
C ARG A 387 -13.60 6.12 -33.26
N PRO A 388 -12.93 6.83 -34.19
CA PRO A 388 -11.47 7.01 -34.11
C PRO A 388 -10.99 7.65 -32.81
N LEU A 389 -11.74 8.62 -32.25
CA LEU A 389 -11.34 9.28 -31.00
C LEU A 389 -11.34 8.34 -29.80
N TRP A 390 -12.34 7.45 -29.71
CA TRP A 390 -12.37 6.41 -28.68
C TRP A 390 -11.22 5.42 -28.81
N LYS A 391 -10.84 5.06 -30.05
CA LYS A 391 -9.69 4.21 -30.32
C LYS A 391 -8.38 4.90 -29.89
N ASP A 392 -8.18 6.15 -30.26
CA ASP A 392 -6.99 6.93 -29.91
C ASP A 392 -6.89 7.13 -28.39
N SER A 393 -8.00 7.42 -27.73
CA SER A 393 -8.06 7.51 -26.27
C SER A 393 -7.64 6.20 -25.59
N GLY A 394 -8.23 5.08 -25.99
CA GLY A 394 -7.87 3.76 -25.48
C GLY A 394 -6.38 3.45 -25.65
N ASN A 395 -5.83 3.72 -26.83
CA ASN A 395 -4.41 3.51 -27.13
C ASN A 395 -3.48 4.28 -26.17
N ARG A 396 -3.80 5.54 -25.85
CA ARG A 396 -2.98 6.36 -24.97
C ARG A 396 -2.99 5.87 -23.53
N ILE A 397 -4.17 5.56 -23.00
CA ILE A 397 -4.31 5.04 -21.64
C ILE A 397 -3.57 3.70 -21.52
N SER A 398 -3.73 2.81 -22.51
CA SER A 398 -3.05 1.51 -22.52
C SER A 398 -1.52 1.64 -22.54
N LYS A 399 -0.98 2.61 -23.30
CA LYS A 399 0.46 2.86 -23.37
C LYS A 399 1.07 3.21 -22.01
N MET A 400 0.35 3.98 -21.19
CA MET A 400 0.82 4.37 -19.86
C MET A 400 0.82 3.21 -18.87
N TYR A 401 -0.21 2.37 -18.90
CA TYR A 401 -0.37 1.25 -17.96
C TYR A 401 0.46 0.00 -18.32
N ALA A 402 0.57 -0.33 -19.61
CA ALA A 402 1.21 -1.57 -20.10
C ALA A 402 2.52 -1.33 -20.87
N GLY A 403 2.94 -0.08 -21.08
CA GLY A 403 4.17 0.26 -21.80
C GLY A 403 4.16 -0.02 -23.31
N THR A 404 3.07 -0.56 -23.88
CA THR A 404 2.95 -0.93 -25.30
C THR A 404 1.65 -0.44 -25.92
N GLN A 405 1.67 -0.12 -27.22
CA GLN A 405 0.45 0.21 -27.99
C GLN A 405 -0.53 -0.97 -28.03
N MET A 406 -1.83 -0.68 -28.09
CA MET A 406 -2.90 -1.66 -28.31
C MET A 406 -2.67 -2.39 -29.64
N LEU A 407 -2.61 -3.72 -29.62
CA LEU A 407 -2.27 -4.53 -30.80
C LEU A 407 -3.54 -4.96 -31.56
N GLU A 408 -3.79 -4.39 -32.73
CA GLU A 408 -4.68 -4.99 -33.75
C GLU A 408 -3.88 -5.95 -34.62
N GLY A 409 -3.91 -7.24 -34.32
CA GLY A 409 -3.26 -8.27 -35.12
C GLY A 409 -4.01 -8.52 -36.44
N LYS A 410 -3.51 -7.98 -37.56
CA LYS A 410 -4.06 -8.26 -38.90
C LYS A 410 -3.14 -9.06 -39.84
N SER A 411 -1.89 -9.37 -39.50
CA SER A 411 -1.03 -10.22 -40.34
C SER A 411 -0.40 -11.42 -39.62
N LYS A 412 -0.15 -12.51 -40.36
CA LYS A 412 0.55 -13.73 -39.89
C LYS A 412 2.00 -13.43 -39.43
N MET A 413 2.63 -12.41 -40.01
CA MET A 413 4.02 -12.03 -39.72
C MET A 413 4.13 -11.20 -38.42
N ASP A 414 3.09 -10.42 -38.10
CA ASP A 414 2.99 -9.69 -36.83
C ASP A 414 2.83 -10.63 -35.64
N LYS A 415 2.13 -11.77 -35.80
CA LYS A 415 1.96 -12.77 -34.73
C LYS A 415 3.28 -13.43 -34.31
N VAL A 416 4.21 -13.64 -35.25
CA VAL A 416 5.54 -14.22 -34.97
C VAL A 416 6.46 -13.20 -34.29
N LYS A 417 6.43 -11.93 -34.73
CA LYS A 417 7.11 -10.83 -34.01
C LYS A 417 6.55 -10.65 -32.59
N VAL A 418 5.24 -10.77 -32.41
CA VAL A 418 4.55 -10.69 -31.09
C VAL A 418 5.00 -11.78 -30.13
N ALA A 419 5.23 -13.01 -30.61
CA ALA A 419 5.70 -14.12 -29.77
C ALA A 419 7.17 -13.99 -29.35
N ALA A 420 8.07 -13.61 -30.28
CA ALA A 420 9.49 -13.42 -29.97
C ALA A 420 9.74 -12.22 -29.05
N SER A 421 8.91 -11.19 -29.15
CA SER A 421 9.01 -9.99 -28.30
C SER A 421 8.21 -10.09 -27.00
N SER A 422 7.36 -11.09 -26.76
CA SER A 422 6.67 -11.26 -25.47
C SER A 422 7.61 -11.83 -24.40
N VAL A 423 8.49 -12.78 -24.76
CA VAL A 423 9.41 -13.44 -23.83
C VAL A 423 10.51 -12.48 -23.35
N GLY A 424 11.10 -11.69 -24.25
CA GLY A 424 12.09 -10.66 -23.91
C GLY A 424 11.49 -9.43 -23.20
N ARG A 425 10.22 -9.10 -23.48
CA ARG A 425 9.51 -8.01 -22.78
C ARG A 425 9.18 -8.38 -21.33
N THR A 426 8.81 -9.61 -21.01
CA THR A 426 8.41 -9.96 -19.63
C THR A 426 9.55 -9.84 -18.63
N ILE A 427 10.79 -10.17 -19.01
CA ILE A 427 11.95 -10.12 -18.08
C ILE A 427 12.49 -8.70 -17.92
N ILE A 428 12.57 -7.91 -19.01
CA ILE A 428 13.07 -6.53 -18.98
C ILE A 428 12.00 -5.52 -18.51
N SER A 429 10.72 -5.76 -18.82
CA SER A 429 9.60 -4.90 -18.37
C SER A 429 9.42 -4.94 -16.86
N ASN A 430 9.71 -6.05 -16.18
CA ASN A 430 9.50 -6.16 -14.74
C ASN A 430 10.49 -5.32 -13.93
N MET A 431 11.78 -5.30 -14.28
CA MET A 431 12.74 -4.42 -13.60
C MET A 431 12.46 -2.94 -13.89
N LEU A 432 12.05 -2.62 -15.12
CA LEU A 432 11.64 -1.26 -15.50
C LEU A 432 10.32 -0.83 -14.85
N ASP A 433 9.41 -1.76 -14.57
CA ASP A 433 8.10 -1.44 -13.99
C ASP A 433 8.18 -1.06 -12.51
N THR A 434 9.14 -1.60 -11.74
CA THR A 434 9.39 -1.14 -10.36
C THR A 434 9.92 0.29 -10.35
N VAL A 435 10.91 0.62 -11.20
CA VAL A 435 11.46 1.98 -11.30
C VAL A 435 10.40 2.98 -11.77
N LYS A 436 9.53 2.58 -12.71
CA LYS A 436 8.37 3.39 -13.10
C LYS A 436 7.38 3.60 -11.97
N GLN A 437 7.10 2.56 -11.18
CA GLN A 437 6.22 2.67 -10.02
C GLN A 437 6.75 3.67 -9.00
N GLU A 438 8.05 3.58 -8.67
CA GLU A 438 8.72 4.57 -7.82
C GLU A 438 8.59 5.99 -8.37
N ALA A 439 8.78 6.16 -9.68
CA ALA A 439 8.64 7.47 -10.32
C ALA A 439 7.20 8.01 -10.25
N PHE A 440 6.17 7.18 -10.40
CA PHE A 440 4.78 7.59 -10.19
C PHE A 440 4.52 8.02 -8.74
N ASP A 441 5.06 7.29 -7.77
CA ASP A 441 4.92 7.61 -6.35
C ASP A 441 5.61 8.95 -6.02
N ILE A 442 6.81 9.20 -6.57
CA ILE A 442 7.51 10.49 -6.42
C ILE A 442 6.71 11.64 -7.04
N ILE A 443 6.15 11.46 -8.24
CA ILE A 443 5.33 12.47 -8.92
C ILE A 443 4.12 12.85 -8.06
N ARG A 444 3.45 11.84 -7.49
CA ARG A 444 2.20 12.00 -6.75
C ARG A 444 2.43 12.61 -5.36
N TYR A 445 3.30 12.00 -4.56
CA TYR A 445 3.45 12.36 -3.16
C TYR A 445 4.47 13.48 -2.94
N GLY A 446 5.31 13.77 -3.94
CA GLY A 446 6.54 14.49 -3.71
C GLY A 446 7.50 13.65 -2.85
N ASN A 447 8.75 14.09 -2.77
CA ASN A 447 9.73 13.42 -1.91
C ASN A 447 9.64 13.91 -0.46
N THR A 448 8.42 13.89 0.11
CA THR A 448 8.18 14.43 1.45
C THR A 448 8.69 13.50 2.55
N PHE A 449 8.68 12.17 2.37
CA PHE A 449 9.11 11.25 3.44
C PHE A 449 9.58 9.85 3.02
N SER A 450 9.44 9.42 1.76
CA SER A 450 9.92 8.10 1.34
C SER A 450 11.41 8.15 1.01
N GLY A 451 12.29 7.74 1.93
CA GLY A 451 13.62 7.22 1.57
C GLY A 451 14.82 8.16 1.67
N CYS A 452 14.74 9.30 2.34
CA CYS A 452 15.91 10.15 2.55
C CYS A 452 16.60 9.95 3.90
N ILE A 453 17.82 10.47 4.00
CA ILE A 453 18.63 10.59 5.23
C ILE A 453 17.84 11.24 6.40
N ASP A 454 16.74 11.95 6.10
CA ASP A 454 15.79 12.44 7.08
C ASP A 454 14.85 11.37 7.66
N ALA A 455 14.66 10.19 7.08
CA ALA A 455 13.99 9.06 7.76
C ALA A 455 14.77 8.59 9.00
N ARG A 456 16.11 8.75 9.04
CA ARG A 456 16.88 8.50 10.27
C ARG A 456 16.72 9.60 11.33
N ARG A 457 16.27 10.80 10.93
CA ARG A 457 16.24 12.01 11.78
C ARG A 457 14.83 12.45 12.20
N TYR A 458 13.87 12.30 11.29
CA TYR A 458 12.44 12.55 11.36
C TYR A 458 11.61 11.26 11.12
N GLY A 459 12.21 10.07 11.14
CA GLY A 459 11.55 8.77 10.90
C GLY A 459 10.23 8.61 11.63
N ASN A 460 10.17 8.99 12.92
CA ASN A 460 8.92 8.95 13.66
C ASN A 460 7.87 9.91 13.09
N VAL A 461 8.20 11.10 12.60
CA VAL A 461 7.17 11.99 12.02
C VAL A 461 6.64 11.43 10.71
N ALA A 462 7.48 10.83 9.85
CA ALA A 462 7.04 10.16 8.62
C ALA A 462 6.21 8.91 8.92
N GLU A 463 6.75 7.98 9.71
CA GLU A 463 6.15 6.70 10.06
C GLU A 463 4.85 6.92 10.85
N THR A 464 4.89 7.82 11.85
CA THR A 464 3.71 8.19 12.64
C THR A 464 2.76 9.08 11.82
N SER A 465 3.19 9.88 10.84
CA SER A 465 2.23 10.57 9.95
C SER A 465 1.57 9.61 8.96
N TYR A 466 2.28 8.64 8.41
CA TYR A 466 1.72 7.64 7.51
C TYR A 466 0.79 6.67 8.22
N ALA A 467 1.13 6.26 9.46
CA ALA A 467 0.27 5.41 10.25
C ALA A 467 -0.94 6.18 10.83
N TYR A 468 -0.78 7.42 11.30
CA TYR A 468 -1.84 8.09 12.08
C TYR A 468 -2.64 9.10 11.25
N LEU A 469 -2.11 9.61 10.14
CA LEU A 469 -2.71 10.70 9.39
C LEU A 469 -3.20 10.21 8.01
N SER A 470 -4.47 10.52 7.70
CA SER A 470 -5.05 10.23 6.38
C SER A 470 -4.22 10.83 5.23
N ASN A 471 -4.45 10.35 4.00
CA ASN A 471 -3.82 10.88 2.77
C ASN A 471 -3.89 12.42 2.64
N LYS A 472 -4.85 13.07 3.31
CA LYS A 472 -5.03 14.53 3.33
C LYS A 472 -3.85 15.28 3.95
N PHE A 473 -3.14 14.65 4.89
CA PHE A 473 -2.02 15.27 5.60
C PHE A 473 -0.68 15.18 4.86
N ARG A 474 -0.59 14.34 3.81
CA ARG A 474 0.66 14.06 3.07
C ARG A 474 1.30 15.28 2.41
N TYR A 475 0.54 16.38 2.25
CA TYR A 475 1.00 17.62 1.61
C TYR A 475 1.21 18.77 2.60
N HIS A 476 1.11 18.53 3.90
CA HIS A 476 1.40 19.53 4.92
C HIS A 476 2.91 19.61 5.20
N PRO A 477 3.41 20.76 5.71
CA PRO A 477 4.83 20.94 6.00
C PRO A 477 5.37 19.92 7.02
N PRO A 478 6.64 19.50 6.92
CA PRO A 478 7.26 18.63 7.91
C PRO A 478 7.17 19.17 9.34
N ALA A 479 7.29 20.49 9.54
CA ALA A 479 7.12 21.11 10.86
C ALA A 479 5.70 20.95 11.40
N TYR A 480 4.68 21.18 10.56
CA TYR A 480 3.27 20.98 10.91
C TYR A 480 2.98 19.52 11.30
N LEU A 481 3.45 18.59 10.47
CA LEU A 481 3.33 17.16 10.73
C LEU A 481 4.09 16.76 11.99
N SER A 482 5.26 17.35 12.24
CA SER A 482 6.03 17.11 13.47
C SER A 482 5.27 17.54 14.70
N THR A 483 4.62 18.72 14.68
CA THR A 483 3.80 19.23 15.79
C THR A 483 2.58 18.36 16.06
N ILE A 484 1.95 17.83 15.00
CA ILE A 484 0.89 16.84 15.16
C ILE A 484 1.44 15.57 15.80
N CYS A 485 2.51 15.02 15.22
CA CYS A 485 3.11 13.78 15.70
C CYS A 485 3.64 13.87 17.13
N GLU A 486 4.13 15.04 17.56
CA GLU A 486 4.57 15.29 18.93
C GLU A 486 3.46 15.21 19.97
N ASN A 487 2.21 15.47 19.56
CA ASN A 487 1.07 15.43 20.46
C ASN A 487 0.18 14.19 20.24
N LEU A 488 0.53 13.27 19.34
CA LEU A 488 -0.31 12.08 19.05
C LEU A 488 -0.53 11.19 20.27
N ASP A 489 0.45 11.04 21.15
CA ASP A 489 0.28 10.28 22.41
C ASP A 489 -0.82 10.90 23.30
N SER A 490 -1.03 12.22 23.24
CA SER A 490 -2.12 12.92 23.96
C SER A 490 -3.48 12.84 23.26
N LEU A 491 -3.49 12.50 21.97
CA LEU A 491 -4.68 12.39 21.12
C LEU A 491 -5.13 10.92 20.92
N THR A 492 -4.42 9.98 21.56
CA THR A 492 -4.70 8.56 21.46
C THR A 492 -5.10 7.99 22.81
N LYS A 493 -6.04 7.05 22.78
CA LYS A 493 -6.40 6.25 23.94
C LYS A 493 -5.70 4.89 23.82
N GLN A 494 -5.07 4.47 24.91
CA GLN A 494 -4.54 3.11 25.01
C GLN A 494 -5.71 2.13 25.17
N LEU A 495 -5.79 1.15 24.28
CA LEU A 495 -6.71 0.03 24.37
C LEU A 495 -5.92 -1.25 24.63
N PRO A 496 -6.20 -1.98 25.72
CA PRO A 496 -5.55 -3.26 25.95
C PRO A 496 -6.09 -4.28 24.94
N LEU A 497 -5.19 -5.03 24.31
CA LEU A 497 -5.52 -6.17 23.45
C LEU A 497 -4.72 -7.39 23.90
N ARG A 498 -5.27 -8.57 23.64
CA ARG A 498 -4.61 -9.85 23.91
C ARG A 498 -4.17 -10.52 22.61
N VAL A 499 -2.92 -10.94 22.53
CA VAL A 499 -2.35 -11.60 21.34
C VAL A 499 -1.96 -13.02 21.72
N PHE A 500 -2.50 -14.01 21.00
CA PHE A 500 -2.06 -15.40 21.04
C PHE A 500 -1.03 -15.63 19.93
N ILE A 501 0.09 -16.24 20.26
CA ILE A 501 1.12 -16.64 19.30
C ILE A 501 1.43 -18.11 19.53
N GLY A 502 1.16 -18.94 18.53
CA GLY A 502 1.46 -20.38 18.52
C GLY A 502 2.47 -20.76 17.45
N THR A 503 3.25 -21.79 17.70
CA THR A 503 4.12 -22.45 16.70
C THR A 503 4.07 -23.97 16.89
N TRP A 504 4.13 -24.70 15.77
CA TRP A 504 4.18 -26.16 15.79
C TRP A 504 4.79 -26.73 14.50
N ASN A 505 5.90 -27.45 14.64
CA ASN A 505 6.40 -28.31 13.56
C ASN A 505 5.50 -29.56 13.44
N VAL A 506 4.80 -29.70 12.31
CA VAL A 506 3.76 -30.73 12.09
C VAL A 506 4.21 -31.91 11.22
N ASN A 507 5.52 -32.06 11.01
CA ASN A 507 6.15 -33.26 10.42
C ASN A 507 5.44 -33.78 9.15
N GLY A 508 5.30 -32.91 8.16
CA GLY A 508 4.68 -33.18 6.86
C GLY A 508 3.18 -32.84 6.77
N GLY A 509 2.56 -32.34 7.85
CA GLY A 509 1.17 -31.87 7.85
C GLY A 509 0.14 -32.95 7.56
N LYS A 510 0.44 -34.21 7.91
CA LYS A 510 -0.39 -35.40 7.61
C LYS A 510 -1.64 -35.53 8.49
N HIS A 511 -1.89 -34.53 9.35
CA HIS A 511 -2.93 -34.50 10.37
C HIS A 511 -4.34 -34.81 9.83
N PHE A 512 -4.72 -34.31 8.66
CA PHE A 512 -6.08 -34.55 8.13
C PHE A 512 -6.22 -35.85 7.32
N ARG A 513 -5.11 -36.50 6.96
CA ARG A 513 -5.13 -37.64 6.03
C ARG A 513 -5.09 -39.00 6.71
N SER A 514 -4.57 -39.11 7.93
CA SER A 514 -4.62 -40.38 8.64
C SER A 514 -5.80 -40.48 9.59
N ILE A 515 -6.41 -41.66 9.58
CA ILE A 515 -7.60 -42.03 10.35
C ILE A 515 -7.32 -41.94 11.85
N ALA A 516 -6.05 -42.11 12.27
CA ALA A 516 -5.62 -41.99 13.67
C ALA A 516 -5.73 -40.56 14.23
N PHE A 517 -5.81 -39.55 13.37
CA PHE A 517 -5.72 -38.13 13.75
C PHE A 517 -7.08 -37.41 13.81
N ARG A 518 -8.15 -38.03 13.29
CA ARG A 518 -9.44 -37.35 13.01
C ARG A 518 -10.16 -36.79 14.23
N HIS A 519 -9.78 -37.21 15.44
CA HIS A 519 -10.51 -36.92 16.68
C HIS A 519 -9.68 -36.17 17.74
N GLN A 520 -8.39 -35.88 17.51
CA GLN A 520 -7.63 -35.03 18.43
C GLN A 520 -7.95 -33.57 18.17
N SER A 521 -8.62 -32.92 19.12
CA SER A 521 -8.97 -31.50 19.01
C SER A 521 -7.75 -30.64 19.32
N MET A 522 -7.52 -29.59 18.52
CA MET A 522 -6.52 -28.57 18.81
C MET A 522 -7.05 -27.47 19.76
N ALA A 523 -8.27 -27.62 20.25
CA ALA A 523 -8.86 -26.65 21.19
C ALA A 523 -8.01 -26.50 22.47
N ASP A 524 -7.39 -27.59 22.96
CA ASP A 524 -6.49 -27.54 24.11
C ASP A 524 -5.30 -26.61 23.91
N TRP A 525 -4.81 -26.49 22.67
CA TRP A 525 -3.71 -25.61 22.31
C TRP A 525 -4.18 -24.18 22.01
N LEU A 526 -5.28 -24.03 21.27
CA LEU A 526 -5.69 -22.74 20.70
C LEU A 526 -6.68 -21.96 21.60
N VAL A 527 -7.50 -22.65 22.38
CA VAL A 527 -8.61 -22.06 23.13
C VAL A 527 -8.43 -22.27 24.63
N HIS A 528 -8.17 -23.51 25.06
CA HIS A 528 -8.15 -23.90 26.47
C HIS A 528 -6.76 -23.91 27.10
N ALA A 529 -5.72 -23.46 26.39
CA ALA A 529 -4.34 -23.50 26.89
C ALA A 529 -4.18 -22.77 28.23
N GLN A 530 -4.84 -21.62 28.40
CA GLN A 530 -4.86 -20.88 29.67
C GLN A 530 -5.69 -21.56 30.74
N ASP A 531 -6.82 -22.17 30.39
CA ASP A 531 -7.68 -22.90 31.33
C ASP A 531 -6.93 -24.10 31.92
N ILE A 532 -6.28 -24.87 31.05
CA ILE A 532 -5.48 -26.05 31.42
C ILE A 532 -4.29 -25.63 32.30
N ALA A 533 -3.61 -24.53 31.97
CA ALA A 533 -2.51 -24.02 32.77
C ALA A 533 -2.95 -23.46 34.13
N ALA A 534 -4.09 -22.78 34.19
CA ALA A 534 -4.66 -22.26 35.43
C ALA A 534 -5.14 -23.38 36.35
N GLN A 535 -5.71 -24.47 35.80
CA GLN A 535 -6.04 -25.68 36.55
C GLN A 535 -4.81 -26.35 37.16
N ARG A 536 -3.69 -26.44 36.43
CA ARG A 536 -2.42 -26.98 36.95
C ARG A 536 -1.82 -26.14 38.08
N SER A 537 -2.16 -24.84 38.15
CA SER A 537 -1.59 -23.88 39.10
C SER A 537 -2.56 -23.40 40.19
N ASN A 538 -3.77 -23.99 40.30
CA ASN A 538 -4.83 -23.60 41.24
C ASN A 538 -5.12 -22.07 41.25
N ARG A 539 -5.13 -21.44 40.06
CA ARG A 539 -5.44 -20.00 39.91
C ARG A 539 -6.91 -19.78 39.55
N ASP A 540 -7.46 -18.65 39.98
CA ASP A 540 -8.83 -18.24 39.68
C ASP A 540 -9.03 -18.04 38.15
N LEU A 541 -10.08 -18.66 37.62
CA LEU A 541 -10.44 -18.73 36.19
C LEU A 541 -11.43 -17.63 35.79
N SER A 542 -11.99 -16.85 36.72
CA SER A 542 -13.21 -16.07 36.50
C SER A 542 -13.09 -14.86 35.55
N ASN A 543 -11.89 -14.53 35.06
CA ASN A 543 -11.62 -13.28 34.29
C ASN A 543 -10.73 -13.47 33.06
N GLN A 544 -10.62 -14.67 32.48
CA GLN A 544 -9.79 -14.86 31.28
C GLN A 544 -10.45 -14.24 30.04
N THR A 545 -9.81 -13.20 29.49
CA THR A 545 -10.23 -12.60 28.21
C THR A 545 -9.70 -13.44 27.05
N LYS A 546 -10.55 -13.68 26.04
CA LYS A 546 -10.16 -14.37 24.81
C LYS A 546 -9.22 -13.50 23.97
N PRO A 547 -8.21 -14.08 23.28
CA PRO A 547 -7.32 -13.33 22.42
C PRO A 547 -8.06 -12.51 21.37
N ASP A 548 -7.60 -11.29 21.12
CA ASP A 548 -8.10 -10.43 20.05
C ASP A 548 -7.46 -10.75 18.70
N ILE A 549 -6.20 -11.21 18.75
CA ILE A 549 -5.37 -11.57 17.61
C ILE A 549 -4.79 -12.96 17.85
N TYR A 550 -4.84 -13.82 16.84
CA TYR A 550 -4.17 -15.11 16.79
C TYR A 550 -3.13 -15.10 15.67
N ALA A 551 -1.88 -15.37 16.02
CA ALA A 551 -0.80 -15.66 15.08
C ALA A 551 -0.38 -17.13 15.24
N ILE A 552 -0.60 -17.94 14.22
CA ILE A 552 -0.40 -19.40 14.29
C ILE A 552 0.61 -19.80 13.22
N GLY A 553 1.82 -20.12 13.65
CA GLY A 553 2.92 -20.61 12.84
C GLY A 553 2.94 -22.13 12.75
N PHE A 554 3.25 -22.65 11.57
CA PHE A 554 3.53 -24.07 11.37
C PHE A 554 4.83 -24.25 10.61
N GLU A 555 5.56 -25.30 10.94
CA GLU A 555 6.76 -25.74 10.24
C GLU A 555 6.56 -27.16 9.73
N GLU A 556 7.24 -27.50 8.63
CA GLU A 556 7.04 -28.78 7.92
C GLU A 556 5.57 -29.08 7.59
N LEU A 557 4.78 -28.08 7.21
CA LEU A 557 3.38 -28.24 6.78
C LEU A 557 3.24 -29.21 5.58
N VAL A 558 4.32 -29.42 4.82
CA VAL A 558 4.42 -30.37 3.73
C VAL A 558 5.74 -31.13 3.83
N ASP A 559 5.76 -32.39 3.40
CA ASP A 559 6.99 -33.18 3.32
C ASP A 559 8.04 -32.46 2.43
N LEU A 560 9.29 -32.42 2.88
CA LEU A 560 10.41 -31.81 2.16
C LEU A 560 10.87 -32.68 0.97
N SER A 561 10.00 -32.83 -0.03
CA SER A 561 10.31 -33.46 -1.31
C SER A 561 10.86 -32.45 -2.32
N ALA A 562 11.66 -32.89 -3.30
CA ALA A 562 12.14 -32.03 -4.39
C ALA A 562 10.98 -31.35 -5.13
N SER A 563 9.83 -32.02 -5.26
CA SER A 563 8.61 -31.45 -5.82
C SER A 563 8.08 -30.27 -5.00
N ASN A 564 7.94 -30.42 -3.69
CA ASN A 564 7.43 -29.34 -2.82
C ASN A 564 8.40 -28.16 -2.70
N ILE A 565 9.70 -28.39 -2.86
CA ILE A 565 10.71 -27.32 -2.89
C ILE A 565 10.58 -26.49 -4.18
N LEU A 566 10.23 -27.13 -5.31
CA LEU A 566 10.00 -26.47 -6.60
C LEU A 566 8.61 -25.82 -6.70
N GLY A 567 7.62 -26.35 -5.98
CA GLY A 567 6.28 -25.78 -5.87
C GLY A 567 5.43 -26.53 -4.84
N ALA A 568 5.31 -25.97 -3.63
CA ALA A 568 4.58 -26.60 -2.54
C ALA A 568 3.08 -26.68 -2.81
N SER A 569 2.47 -27.81 -2.45
CA SER A 569 1.01 -27.94 -2.46
C SER A 569 0.37 -27.00 -1.42
N HIS A 570 -0.74 -26.35 -1.80
CA HIS A 570 -1.57 -25.55 -0.91
C HIS A 570 -2.73 -26.33 -0.28
N THR A 571 -2.86 -27.63 -0.56
CA THR A 571 -3.94 -28.47 -0.01
C THR A 571 -3.93 -28.45 1.51
N ASN A 572 -2.78 -28.78 2.13
CA ASN A 572 -2.63 -28.79 3.58
C ASN A 572 -2.91 -27.39 4.16
N LYS A 573 -2.39 -26.33 3.52
CA LYS A 573 -2.65 -24.95 3.94
C LYS A 573 -4.15 -24.63 4.07
N ASN A 574 -4.95 -25.06 3.11
CA ASN A 574 -6.39 -24.81 3.10
C ASN A 574 -7.16 -25.72 4.08
N GLU A 575 -6.74 -26.98 4.25
CA GLU A 575 -7.32 -27.87 5.26
C GLU A 575 -7.08 -27.34 6.67
N TRP A 576 -5.85 -26.92 6.97
CA TRP A 576 -5.50 -26.25 8.23
C TRP A 576 -6.29 -24.96 8.42
N LEU A 577 -6.41 -24.12 7.38
CA LEU A 577 -7.21 -22.89 7.45
C LEU A 577 -8.65 -23.18 7.91
N ASN A 578 -9.32 -24.14 7.27
CA ASN A 578 -10.70 -24.48 7.58
C ASN A 578 -10.85 -24.99 9.02
N GLU A 579 -9.93 -25.81 9.47
CA GLU A 579 -9.97 -26.38 10.82
C GLU A 579 -9.68 -25.32 11.90
N LEU A 580 -8.66 -24.48 11.71
CA LEU A 580 -8.38 -23.37 12.60
C LEU A 580 -9.58 -22.43 12.68
N GLN A 581 -10.15 -22.07 11.53
CA GLN A 581 -11.33 -21.20 11.48
C GLN A 581 -12.53 -21.86 12.20
N ARG A 582 -12.72 -23.17 12.05
CA ARG A 582 -13.78 -23.92 12.76
C ARG A 582 -13.58 -23.88 14.26
N ILE A 583 -12.37 -24.12 14.77
CA ILE A 583 -12.07 -24.16 16.21
C ILE A 583 -12.18 -22.76 16.82
N LEU A 584 -11.53 -21.76 16.23
CA LEU A 584 -11.54 -20.40 16.75
C LEU A 584 -12.95 -19.79 16.78
N ASN A 585 -13.80 -20.15 15.80
CA ASN A 585 -15.17 -19.63 15.70
C ASN A 585 -16.23 -20.37 16.53
N GLN A 586 -15.87 -21.34 17.37
CA GLN A 586 -16.84 -21.99 18.26
C GLN A 586 -17.38 -21.04 19.32
N GLU A 587 -16.55 -20.08 19.74
CA GLU A 587 -16.73 -19.35 20.98
C GLU A 587 -16.64 -17.82 20.83
N SER A 588 -16.15 -17.33 19.69
CA SER A 588 -16.03 -15.90 19.32
C SER A 588 -15.84 -15.79 17.81
N SER A 589 -16.18 -14.65 17.20
CA SER A 589 -16.08 -14.50 15.74
C SER A 589 -14.71 -13.92 15.32
N TYR A 590 -13.95 -14.72 14.59
CA TYR A 590 -12.64 -14.38 14.01
C TYR A 590 -12.66 -14.53 12.49
N ALA A 591 -11.99 -13.61 11.81
CA ALA A 591 -11.72 -13.68 10.38
C ALA A 591 -10.22 -13.79 10.11
N LEU A 592 -9.87 -14.44 9.00
CA LEU A 592 -8.50 -14.50 8.51
C LEU A 592 -8.11 -13.14 7.91
N VAL A 593 -7.09 -12.50 8.46
CA VAL A 593 -6.53 -11.26 7.91
C VAL A 593 -5.54 -11.57 6.79
N ALA A 594 -4.63 -12.50 7.03
CA ALA A 594 -3.63 -12.92 6.06
C ALA A 594 -3.12 -14.34 6.36
N VAL A 595 -2.68 -15.03 5.30
CA VAL A 595 -1.97 -16.30 5.37
C VAL A 595 -0.89 -16.35 4.31
N GLU A 596 0.27 -16.88 4.66
CA GLU A 596 1.32 -17.17 3.68
C GLU A 596 2.04 -18.46 3.98
N GLN A 597 2.56 -19.09 2.92
CA GLN A 597 3.30 -20.35 3.00
C GLN A 597 4.60 -20.25 2.20
N LEU A 598 5.72 -20.59 2.84
CA LEU A 598 7.04 -20.75 2.24
C LEU A 598 7.49 -22.20 2.39
N VAL A 599 7.25 -23.00 1.35
CA VAL A 599 7.48 -24.46 1.35
C VAL A 599 6.77 -25.12 2.54
N GLY A 600 7.50 -25.46 3.61
CA GLY A 600 6.97 -26.07 4.82
C GLY A 600 6.62 -25.08 5.93
N VAL A 601 7.05 -23.82 5.85
CA VAL A 601 6.68 -22.78 6.82
C VAL A 601 5.34 -22.18 6.43
N CYS A 602 4.45 -21.96 7.38
CA CYS A 602 3.15 -21.31 7.16
C CYS A 602 2.80 -20.43 8.34
N LEU A 603 2.19 -19.26 8.09
CA LEU A 603 1.74 -18.35 9.13
C LEU A 603 0.32 -17.88 8.85
N TYR A 604 -0.57 -18.06 9.82
CA TYR A 604 -1.96 -17.61 9.79
C TYR A 604 -2.18 -16.50 10.80
N ILE A 605 -2.81 -15.40 10.36
CA ILE A 605 -3.25 -14.32 11.25
C ILE A 605 -4.78 -14.25 11.25
N PHE A 606 -5.39 -14.52 12.40
CA PHE A 606 -6.82 -14.29 12.63
C PHE A 606 -7.02 -13.14 13.61
N VAL A 607 -8.06 -12.34 13.36
CA VAL A 607 -8.43 -11.22 14.24
C VAL A 607 -9.93 -11.25 14.48
N LYS A 608 -10.37 -10.84 15.68
CA LYS A 608 -11.80 -10.66 15.98
C LYS A 608 -12.46 -9.77 14.93
N VAL A 609 -13.64 -10.16 14.47
CA VAL A 609 -14.37 -9.44 13.40
C VAL A 609 -14.62 -7.97 13.74
N SER A 610 -14.84 -7.64 15.01
CA SER A 610 -15.04 -6.26 15.49
C SER A 610 -13.85 -5.33 15.28
N LEU A 611 -12.63 -5.87 15.11
CA LEU A 611 -11.41 -5.08 14.92
C LEU A 611 -11.04 -4.90 13.43
N LEU A 612 -11.63 -5.68 12.52
CA LEU A 612 -11.32 -5.61 11.08
C LEU A 612 -11.45 -4.21 10.46
N PRO A 613 -12.45 -3.37 10.81
CA PRO A 613 -12.54 -2.00 10.26
C PRO A 613 -11.34 -1.11 10.60
N HIS A 614 -10.57 -1.49 11.62
CA HIS A 614 -9.40 -0.75 12.10
C HIS A 614 -8.07 -1.33 11.61
N ILE A 615 -8.10 -2.42 10.83
CA ILE A 615 -6.90 -3.02 10.23
C ILE A 615 -6.60 -2.35 8.88
N LYS A 616 -5.36 -1.93 8.69
CA LYS A 616 -4.85 -1.31 7.47
C LYS A 616 -3.46 -1.82 7.11
N ASP A 617 -3.05 -1.56 5.88
CA ASP A 617 -1.72 -1.80 5.35
C ASP A 617 -1.22 -3.24 5.60
N VAL A 618 -2.11 -4.22 5.42
CA VAL A 618 -1.74 -5.63 5.48
C VAL A 618 -0.75 -5.93 4.36
N ALA A 619 0.42 -6.45 4.72
CA ALA A 619 1.44 -6.88 3.78
C ALA A 619 2.16 -8.13 4.26
N VAL A 620 2.74 -8.86 3.32
CA VAL A 620 3.39 -10.13 3.55
C VAL A 620 4.71 -10.16 2.78
N ASP A 621 5.74 -10.71 3.38
CA ASP A 621 7.01 -11.01 2.70
C ASP A 621 7.60 -12.34 3.20
N THR A 622 8.50 -12.93 2.43
CA THR A 622 9.14 -14.22 2.74
C THR A 622 10.63 -14.19 2.41
N VAL A 623 11.46 -14.69 3.32
CA VAL A 623 12.90 -14.84 3.12
C VAL A 623 13.27 -16.31 3.10
N LYS A 624 13.97 -16.73 2.05
CA LYS A 624 14.57 -18.08 1.95
C LYS A 624 15.97 -18.04 2.54
N THR A 625 16.31 -19.02 3.37
CA THR A 625 17.67 -19.16 3.93
C THR A 625 18.33 -20.49 3.55
N GLY A 626 17.55 -21.51 3.16
CA GLY A 626 18.05 -22.80 2.73
C GLY A 626 19.06 -22.71 1.57
N LEU A 627 20.12 -23.52 1.63
CA LEU A 627 21.23 -23.48 0.65
C LEU A 627 21.82 -22.06 0.45
N LYS A 628 21.98 -21.29 1.53
CA LYS A 628 22.42 -19.88 1.51
C LYS A 628 21.52 -19.00 0.63
N GLY A 629 20.21 -19.11 0.87
CA GLY A 629 19.17 -18.35 0.18
C GLY A 629 18.67 -18.90 -1.15
N LYS A 630 19.20 -20.04 -1.61
CA LYS A 630 18.83 -20.65 -2.90
C LYS A 630 17.60 -21.57 -2.84
N ALA A 631 17.23 -22.07 -1.66
CA ALA A 631 16.13 -22.99 -1.46
C ALA A 631 15.20 -22.53 -0.32
N GLY A 632 13.89 -22.75 -0.49
CA GLY A 632 12.87 -22.33 0.48
C GLY A 632 12.57 -23.34 1.58
N ASN A 633 13.35 -24.42 1.71
CA ASN A 633 13.13 -25.45 2.74
C ASN A 633 13.42 -24.96 4.18
N LYS A 634 14.09 -23.80 4.31
CA LYS A 634 14.34 -23.04 5.54
C LYS A 634 14.16 -21.56 5.22
N GLY A 635 13.77 -20.79 6.22
CA GLY A 635 13.51 -19.36 6.04
C GLY A 635 12.45 -18.83 7.00
N GLY A 636 11.95 -17.65 6.68
CA GLY A 636 10.97 -16.93 7.49
C GLY A 636 9.87 -16.29 6.65
N ILE A 637 8.68 -16.21 7.23
CA ILE A 637 7.53 -15.49 6.71
C ILE A 637 7.27 -14.32 7.65
N GLY A 638 7.13 -13.12 7.10
CA GLY A 638 6.67 -11.93 7.81
C GLY A 638 5.28 -11.52 7.35
N ILE A 639 4.35 -11.32 8.28
CA ILE A 639 3.05 -10.70 8.02
C ILE A 639 2.96 -9.45 8.89
N ARG A 640 2.72 -8.29 8.27
CA ARG A 640 2.54 -7.03 8.98
C ARG A 640 1.20 -6.41 8.68
N PHE A 641 0.68 -5.67 9.66
CA PHE A 641 -0.48 -4.81 9.50
C PHE A 641 -0.46 -3.72 10.56
N GLN A 642 -1.28 -2.71 10.35
CA GLN A 642 -1.58 -1.69 11.34
C GLN A 642 -2.97 -1.94 11.90
N LEU A 643 -3.11 -1.93 13.23
CA LEU A 643 -4.39 -1.99 13.92
C LEU A 643 -4.57 -0.71 14.73
N PHE A 644 -5.64 0.04 14.43
CA PHE A 644 -5.79 1.43 14.83
C PHE A 644 -4.59 2.25 14.39
N SER A 645 -3.73 2.67 15.30
CA SER A 645 -2.49 3.38 15.00
C SER A 645 -1.23 2.63 15.40
N THR A 646 -1.37 1.40 15.90
CA THR A 646 -0.23 0.55 16.30
C THR A 646 0.12 -0.43 15.19
N THR A 647 1.41 -0.53 14.88
CA THR A 647 1.94 -1.40 13.84
C THR A 647 2.43 -2.73 14.43
N PHE A 648 2.09 -3.82 13.74
CA PHE A 648 2.42 -5.18 14.14
C PHE A 648 3.19 -5.89 13.03
N CYS A 649 4.22 -6.66 13.41
CA CYS A 649 4.89 -7.61 12.53
C CYS A 649 4.95 -8.98 13.21
N PHE A 650 4.38 -9.99 12.56
CA PHE A 650 4.38 -11.38 13.00
C PHE A 650 5.30 -12.18 12.09
N ILE A 651 6.24 -12.91 12.69
CA ILE A 651 7.25 -13.68 11.98
C ILE A 651 7.15 -15.14 12.42
N CYS A 652 7.12 -16.05 11.46
CA CYS A 652 7.27 -17.49 11.66
C CYS A 652 8.47 -17.99 10.87
N SER A 653 9.37 -18.74 11.49
CA SER A 653 10.59 -19.22 10.84
C SER A 653 10.94 -20.66 11.15
N HIS A 654 11.59 -21.32 10.18
CA HIS A 654 12.23 -22.61 10.37
C HIS A 654 13.73 -22.44 10.08
N LEU A 655 14.55 -22.46 11.14
CA LEU A 655 16.00 -22.20 11.05
C LEU A 655 16.81 -23.49 10.84
N ALA A 656 18.11 -23.33 10.54
CA ALA A 656 19.04 -24.43 10.32
C ALA A 656 19.04 -25.49 11.45
N ALA A 657 18.87 -26.75 11.06
CA ALA A 657 18.88 -27.90 11.97
C ALA A 657 20.30 -28.43 12.23
N GLY A 658 20.47 -29.15 13.35
CA GLY A 658 21.72 -29.81 13.73
C GLY A 658 22.27 -29.30 15.06
N GLN A 659 22.84 -30.20 15.87
CA GLN A 659 23.33 -29.88 17.23
C GLN A 659 24.33 -28.71 17.22
N ASN A 660 25.32 -28.78 16.34
CA ASN A 660 26.47 -27.87 16.35
C ASN A 660 26.34 -26.69 15.37
N HIS A 661 25.16 -26.45 14.79
CA HIS A 661 24.96 -25.44 13.75
C HIS A 661 24.38 -24.12 14.31
N VAL A 662 24.92 -23.65 15.44
CA VAL A 662 24.47 -22.42 16.10
C VAL A 662 24.70 -21.19 15.20
N ASP A 663 25.87 -21.11 14.55
CA ASP A 663 26.21 -20.00 13.66
C ASP A 663 25.29 -19.92 12.43
N ASP A 664 24.90 -21.06 11.86
CA ASP A 664 23.95 -21.09 10.75
C ASP A 664 22.57 -20.57 11.19
N ARG A 665 22.11 -20.92 12.41
CA ARG A 665 20.85 -20.37 12.97
C ARG A 665 20.93 -18.88 13.25
N ASN A 666 22.05 -18.39 13.78
CA ASN A 666 22.30 -16.97 13.97
C ASN A 666 22.28 -16.22 12.63
N SER A 667 22.90 -16.80 11.59
CA SER A 667 22.89 -16.26 10.23
C SER A 667 21.48 -16.25 9.63
N ASP A 668 20.72 -17.35 9.75
CA ASP A 668 19.34 -17.43 9.27
C ASP A 668 18.46 -16.34 9.93
N TYR A 669 18.59 -16.15 11.25
CA TYR A 669 17.91 -15.07 11.97
C TYR A 669 18.23 -13.70 11.37
N LYS A 670 19.51 -13.42 11.13
CA LYS A 670 19.97 -12.14 10.57
C LYS A 670 19.43 -11.93 9.16
N ASP A 671 19.55 -12.94 8.30
CA ASP A 671 19.08 -12.91 6.92
C ASP A 671 17.57 -12.67 6.86
N ILE A 672 16.78 -13.31 7.73
CA ILE A 672 15.33 -13.10 7.81
C ILE A 672 15.02 -11.67 8.29
N ARG A 673 15.67 -11.21 9.36
CA ARG A 673 15.42 -9.88 9.94
C ARG A 673 15.77 -8.75 8.97
N GLU A 674 16.86 -8.88 8.22
CA GLU A 674 17.33 -7.87 7.26
C GLU A 674 16.66 -8.02 5.88
N GLY A 675 16.26 -9.23 5.51
CA GLY A 675 15.66 -9.53 4.21
C GLY A 675 14.16 -9.26 4.12
N LEU A 676 13.42 -9.34 5.23
CA LEU A 676 11.98 -9.05 5.23
C LEU A 676 11.75 -7.54 5.03
N THR A 677 11.11 -7.21 3.92
CA THR A 677 10.80 -5.84 3.52
C THR A 677 9.36 -5.71 3.06
N PHE A 678 8.67 -4.67 3.53
CA PHE A 678 7.26 -4.44 3.23
C PHE A 678 7.05 -3.16 2.40
N PRO A 679 5.89 -2.97 1.74
CA PRO A 679 5.62 -1.79 0.91
C PRO A 679 5.92 -0.48 1.64
N MET A 680 6.43 0.53 0.94
CA MET A 680 6.98 1.78 1.51
C MET A 680 8.28 1.60 2.32
N ALA A 681 8.99 0.48 2.10
CA ALA A 681 10.28 0.16 2.73
C ALA A 681 10.23 0.00 4.26
N TYR A 682 9.08 -0.43 4.80
CA TYR A 682 9.01 -0.88 6.20
C TYR A 682 9.92 -2.09 6.40
N LEU A 683 10.71 -2.05 7.47
CA LEU A 683 11.59 -3.12 7.93
C LEU A 683 10.99 -3.78 9.18
N VAL A 684 11.49 -4.96 9.57
CA VAL A 684 11.03 -5.65 10.78
C VAL A 684 11.05 -4.71 12.01
N ASP A 685 12.17 -4.04 12.28
CA ASP A 685 12.31 -3.16 13.46
C ASP A 685 11.68 -1.76 13.32
N SER A 686 10.92 -1.50 12.26
CA SER A 686 10.10 -0.28 12.16
C SER A 686 8.70 -0.43 12.77
N HIS A 687 8.34 -1.62 13.24
CA HIS A 687 7.02 -1.88 13.83
C HIS A 687 7.03 -1.70 15.35
N ASP A 688 5.92 -1.22 15.92
CA ASP A 688 5.77 -1.02 17.36
C ASP A 688 5.85 -2.35 18.11
N TYR A 689 5.20 -3.39 17.60
CA TYR A 689 5.30 -4.75 18.11
C TYR A 689 5.82 -5.71 17.03
N VAL A 690 6.85 -6.47 17.38
CA VAL A 690 7.35 -7.60 16.58
C VAL A 690 7.18 -8.88 17.39
N PHE A 691 6.47 -9.86 16.85
CA PHE A 691 6.32 -11.20 17.41
C PHE A 691 7.03 -12.19 16.50
N TRP A 692 7.86 -13.06 17.06
CA TRP A 692 8.62 -14.05 16.31
C TRP A 692 8.45 -15.42 16.94
N CYS A 693 7.87 -16.36 16.18
CA CYS A 693 7.73 -17.76 16.57
C CYS A 693 8.38 -18.70 15.54
N GLY A 694 8.49 -19.97 15.88
CA GLY A 694 8.88 -21.01 14.94
C GLY A 694 9.69 -22.14 15.54
N ASP A 695 10.01 -23.14 14.71
CA ASP A 695 11.08 -24.10 14.95
C ASP A 695 12.43 -23.43 14.72
N LEU A 696 12.95 -22.82 15.77
CA LEU A 696 14.22 -22.12 15.77
C LEU A 696 15.41 -23.07 15.85
N ASN A 697 15.18 -24.36 16.10
CA ASN A 697 16.17 -25.43 16.06
C ASN A 697 17.39 -25.27 17.00
N TYR A 698 17.41 -24.32 17.92
CA TYR A 698 18.44 -24.24 18.97
C TYR A 698 18.31 -25.43 19.91
N ARG A 699 19.46 -25.97 20.33
CA ARG A 699 19.58 -27.19 21.12
C ARG A 699 20.10 -26.90 22.52
N ILE A 700 20.21 -27.94 23.32
CA ILE A 700 20.81 -27.89 24.65
C ILE A 700 22.19 -28.52 24.57
N ASP A 701 23.21 -27.82 25.07
CA ASP A 701 24.62 -28.23 25.03
C ASP A 701 24.99 -29.18 26.19
N LEU A 702 24.17 -30.21 26.40
CA LEU A 702 24.41 -31.26 27.40
C LEU A 702 24.31 -32.66 26.79
N PRO A 703 24.99 -33.67 27.37
CA PRO A 703 24.79 -35.06 27.01
C PRO A 703 23.33 -35.50 27.19
N ARG A 704 22.84 -36.37 26.30
CA ARG A 704 21.44 -36.84 26.30
C ARG A 704 20.97 -37.37 27.66
N ASP A 705 21.79 -38.20 28.31
CA ASP A 705 21.43 -38.83 29.58
C ASP A 705 21.31 -37.82 30.72
N GLU A 706 22.09 -36.74 30.68
CA GLU A 706 21.97 -35.63 31.64
C GLU A 706 20.69 -34.84 31.40
N VAL A 707 20.38 -34.52 30.14
CA VAL A 707 19.13 -33.85 29.76
C VAL A 707 17.92 -34.66 30.20
N LEU A 708 17.90 -35.98 29.98
CA LEU A 708 16.79 -36.83 30.43
C LEU A 708 16.64 -36.85 31.95
N LYS A 709 17.75 -36.97 32.70
CA LYS A 709 17.72 -36.87 34.17
C LYS A 709 17.22 -35.52 34.64
N MET A 710 17.58 -34.43 33.96
CA MET A 710 17.09 -33.09 34.30
C MET A 710 15.59 -32.97 34.03
N ILE A 711 15.09 -33.54 32.93
CA ILE A 711 13.66 -33.58 32.61
C ILE A 711 12.89 -34.35 33.69
N GLU A 712 13.36 -35.53 34.10
CA GLU A 712 12.73 -36.33 35.17
C GLU A 712 12.65 -35.57 36.51
N ASN A 713 13.66 -34.75 36.81
CA ASN A 713 13.72 -33.96 38.03
C ASN A 713 13.07 -32.56 37.90
N ASN A 714 12.52 -32.21 36.74
CA ASN A 714 12.02 -30.86 36.43
C ASN A 714 13.06 -29.75 36.65
N SER A 715 14.34 -30.04 36.40
CA SER A 715 15.48 -29.13 36.60
C SER A 715 15.62 -28.09 35.48
N TRP A 716 14.56 -27.33 35.22
CA TRP A 716 14.49 -26.41 34.07
C TRP A 716 15.53 -25.30 34.11
N LEU A 717 15.78 -24.71 35.28
CA LEU A 717 16.71 -23.58 35.43
C LEU A 717 18.13 -23.92 34.98
N THR A 718 18.67 -25.05 35.43
CA THR A 718 20.00 -25.50 35.02
C THR A 718 20.06 -25.84 33.54
N MET A 719 18.97 -26.40 33.00
CA MET A 719 18.90 -26.75 31.58
C MET A 719 18.80 -25.50 30.69
N GLN A 720 18.20 -24.41 31.19
CA GLN A 720 18.15 -23.10 30.53
C GLN A 720 19.52 -22.45 30.40
N GLU A 721 20.42 -22.64 31.38
CA GLU A 721 21.80 -22.15 31.31
C GLU A 721 22.58 -22.76 30.14
N GLU A 722 22.20 -23.97 29.72
CA GLU A 722 22.83 -24.72 28.63
C GLU A 722 22.07 -24.63 27.30
N ASP A 723 20.99 -23.84 27.23
CA ASP A 723 20.21 -23.61 26.02
C ASP A 723 20.93 -22.64 25.06
N GLN A 724 21.15 -23.10 23.82
CA GLN A 724 21.90 -22.35 22.82
C GLN A 724 21.22 -21.02 22.43
N LEU A 725 19.88 -20.93 22.45
CA LEU A 725 19.18 -19.69 22.10
C LEU A 725 19.36 -18.65 23.21
N ILE A 726 19.21 -19.05 24.47
CA ILE A 726 19.46 -18.18 25.62
C ILE A 726 20.90 -17.64 25.58
N LYS A 727 21.89 -18.52 25.44
CA LYS A 727 23.31 -18.11 25.32
C LYS A 727 23.57 -17.17 24.13
N SER A 728 22.99 -17.47 22.97
CA SER A 728 23.14 -16.65 21.75
C SER A 728 22.53 -15.26 21.94
N ARG A 729 21.39 -15.16 22.63
CA ARG A 729 20.73 -13.89 22.95
C ARG A 729 21.51 -13.06 23.95
N GLU A 730 21.99 -13.68 25.03
CA GLU A 730 22.81 -13.02 26.05
C GLU A 730 24.14 -12.51 25.48
N SER A 731 24.71 -13.25 24.53
CA SER A 731 25.91 -12.85 23.79
C SER A 731 25.65 -11.80 22.71
N GLY A 732 24.40 -11.39 22.49
CA GLY A 732 24.02 -10.42 21.46
C GLY A 732 24.19 -10.91 20.02
N LEU A 733 24.24 -12.22 19.78
CA LEU A 733 24.43 -12.82 18.46
C LEU A 733 23.10 -13.03 17.71
N SER A 734 22.00 -13.21 18.44
CA SER A 734 20.66 -13.36 17.87
C SER A 734 19.58 -12.69 18.73
N PHE A 735 18.42 -12.40 18.12
CA PHE A 735 17.22 -11.87 18.78
C PHE A 735 17.45 -10.69 19.75
N ILE A 736 18.33 -9.75 19.36
CA ILE A 736 18.70 -8.60 20.20
C ILE A 736 17.47 -7.74 20.52
N GLY A 737 17.22 -7.54 21.82
CA GLY A 737 16.11 -6.75 22.35
C GLY A 737 14.75 -7.46 22.33
N PHE A 738 14.68 -8.72 21.88
CA PHE A 738 13.49 -9.54 22.07
C PHE A 738 13.42 -10.08 23.50
N LYS A 739 12.19 -10.23 23.99
CA LYS A 739 11.81 -10.88 25.23
C LYS A 739 11.25 -12.26 24.93
N GLU A 740 11.36 -13.14 25.91
CA GLU A 740 10.83 -14.50 25.90
C GLU A 740 10.33 -14.84 27.29
N GLY A 741 9.31 -15.69 27.40
CA GLY A 741 8.99 -16.32 28.67
C GLY A 741 10.08 -17.33 29.05
N LYS A 742 10.21 -17.62 30.34
CA LYS A 742 11.10 -18.71 30.77
C LYS A 742 10.49 -20.04 30.33
N PRO A 743 11.22 -20.92 29.62
CA PRO A 743 10.71 -22.23 29.25
C PRO A 743 10.75 -23.15 30.48
N ASP A 744 9.78 -22.97 31.37
CA ASP A 744 9.62 -23.75 32.61
C ASP A 744 8.78 -25.04 32.38
N PHE A 745 8.98 -25.66 31.21
CA PHE A 745 8.25 -26.84 30.74
C PHE A 745 9.20 -27.80 30.01
N ALA A 746 8.82 -29.07 29.90
CA ALA A 746 9.67 -30.08 29.27
C ALA A 746 9.94 -29.78 27.77
N PRO A 747 11.15 -30.06 27.25
CA PRO A 747 11.51 -29.92 25.83
C PRO A 747 10.48 -30.41 24.84
N THR A 748 10.31 -29.69 23.74
CA THR A 748 9.28 -29.98 22.73
C THR A 748 9.76 -30.90 21.63
N TYR A 749 11.07 -31.14 21.55
CA TYR A 749 11.73 -32.00 20.56
C TYR A 749 12.69 -32.96 21.28
N LYS A 750 12.96 -34.18 20.80
CA LYS A 750 12.27 -34.91 19.73
C LYS A 750 11.50 -36.07 20.34
N TYR A 751 10.23 -36.21 19.98
CA TYR A 751 9.36 -37.30 20.43
C TYR A 751 9.22 -38.41 19.40
N ASP A 752 8.94 -39.62 19.88
CA ASP A 752 8.32 -40.63 19.05
C ASP A 752 6.85 -40.27 18.80
N LEU A 753 6.36 -40.54 17.59
CA LEU A 753 4.99 -40.22 17.23
C LEU A 753 4.02 -40.95 18.17
N PHE A 754 3.00 -40.22 18.65
CA PHE A 754 1.97 -40.71 19.56
C PHE A 754 2.46 -41.19 20.94
N SER A 755 3.73 -40.94 21.28
CA SER A 755 4.31 -41.31 22.57
C SER A 755 4.69 -40.07 23.38
N ASP A 756 4.79 -40.25 24.70
CA ASP A 756 5.48 -39.33 25.61
C ASP A 756 6.98 -39.63 25.69
N ASP A 757 7.44 -40.69 25.02
CA ASP A 757 8.84 -41.04 24.93
C ASP A 757 9.58 -40.10 23.96
N TYR A 758 10.75 -39.64 24.39
CA TYR A 758 11.71 -38.99 23.51
C TYR A 758 12.37 -40.01 22.57
N ASP A 759 12.87 -39.53 21.43
CA ASP A 759 13.42 -40.30 20.29
C ASP A 759 14.15 -41.59 20.70
N THR A 760 13.47 -42.73 20.50
CA THR A 760 14.02 -44.08 20.74
C THR A 760 14.69 -44.66 19.49
N SER A 761 14.66 -43.93 18.36
CA SER A 761 15.33 -44.34 17.13
C SER A 761 16.86 -44.44 17.30
N GLU A 762 17.55 -45.09 16.36
CA GLU A 762 19.02 -45.20 16.34
C GLU A 762 19.75 -43.84 16.42
N LYS A 763 19.08 -42.74 16.05
CA LYS A 763 19.67 -41.40 16.08
C LYS A 763 19.68 -40.77 17.47
N GLN A 764 18.85 -41.28 18.40
CA GLN A 764 18.72 -40.85 19.79
C GLN A 764 18.98 -39.35 19.99
N ARG A 765 18.16 -38.51 19.34
CA ARG A 765 18.34 -37.06 19.44
C ARG A 765 18.15 -36.60 20.88
N THR A 766 19.09 -35.79 21.37
CA THR A 766 18.97 -35.10 22.66
C THR A 766 17.71 -34.21 22.65
N PRO A 767 16.88 -34.25 23.72
CA PRO A 767 15.75 -33.35 23.82
C PRO A 767 16.17 -31.88 23.82
N ALA A 768 15.35 -30.99 23.22
CA ALA A 768 15.61 -29.55 23.15
C ALA A 768 14.33 -28.71 23.05
N TRP A 769 14.43 -27.44 23.47
CA TRP A 769 13.41 -26.41 23.23
C TRP A 769 13.62 -25.77 21.86
N THR A 770 13.17 -26.45 20.82
CA THR A 770 13.32 -25.99 19.43
C THR A 770 12.24 -24.98 19.03
N ASP A 771 11.01 -25.16 19.51
CA ASP A 771 9.83 -24.37 19.18
C ASP A 771 9.68 -23.22 20.18
N ARG A 772 9.82 -21.97 19.75
CA ARG A 772 9.95 -20.82 20.66
C ARG A 772 9.07 -19.65 20.25
N VAL A 773 8.73 -18.78 21.20
CA VAL A 773 7.93 -17.57 20.95
C VAL A 773 8.55 -16.38 21.68
N MET A 774 8.91 -15.37 20.90
CA MET A 774 9.52 -14.13 21.39
C MET A 774 8.75 -12.90 20.92
N TRP A 775 8.90 -11.80 21.64
CA TRP A 775 8.33 -10.52 21.23
C TRP A 775 9.25 -9.35 21.55
N LYS A 776 9.08 -8.25 20.81
CA LYS A 776 9.81 -7.01 21.01
C LYS A 776 8.82 -5.87 20.88
N HIS A 777 8.80 -4.99 21.87
CA HIS A 777 8.09 -3.71 21.79
C HIS A 777 9.12 -2.60 21.55
N ILE A 778 9.00 -1.92 20.42
CA ILE A 778 9.89 -0.84 20.02
C ILE A 778 9.24 0.47 20.47
N LYS A 779 9.66 0.98 21.63
CA LYS A 779 9.19 2.29 22.12
C LYS A 779 9.58 3.38 21.13
N ASN A 780 8.62 3.86 20.34
CA ASN A 780 8.74 5.03 19.46
C ASN A 780 8.81 6.38 20.21
N SER A 781 9.31 6.39 21.44
CA SER A 781 9.53 7.61 22.22
C SER A 781 10.97 8.10 21.99
N LYS A 782 11.09 9.37 21.59
CA LYS A 782 12.32 10.18 21.48
C LYS A 782 13.31 10.02 22.66
N THR A 783 12.87 9.46 23.78
CA THR A 783 13.69 9.12 24.96
C THR A 783 14.81 8.14 24.64
N TYR A 784 14.59 7.07 23.85
CA TYR A 784 15.63 6.05 23.65
C TYR A 784 16.80 6.54 22.78
N ARG A 785 16.56 7.39 21.77
CA ARG A 785 17.66 8.02 20.98
C ARG A 785 18.44 9.08 21.78
N LYS A 786 17.83 9.72 22.77
CA LYS A 786 18.55 10.60 23.73
C LYS A 786 19.30 9.79 24.80
N PHE A 787 18.77 8.63 25.19
CA PHE A 787 19.33 7.76 26.22
C PHE A 787 20.47 6.89 25.68
N SER A 788 20.33 6.27 24.50
CA SER A 788 21.40 5.50 23.83
C SER A 788 22.65 6.33 23.59
N ARG A 789 22.49 7.58 23.11
CA ARG A 789 23.63 8.52 22.95
C ARG A 789 24.28 8.96 24.26
N LYS A 790 23.58 8.84 25.39
CA LYS A 790 24.07 9.22 26.72
C LYS A 790 24.65 8.01 27.48
N LEU A 791 24.18 6.80 27.18
CA LEU A 791 24.68 5.53 27.71
C LEU A 791 26.01 5.14 27.07
N ASP A 792 26.21 5.42 25.78
CA ASP A 792 27.51 5.27 25.10
C ASP A 792 28.60 6.22 25.66
N LEU A 793 28.21 7.21 26.47
CA LEU A 793 29.10 8.19 27.10
C LEU A 793 29.29 7.98 28.60
N MET A 794 28.59 7.03 29.23
CA MET A 794 28.62 6.81 30.68
C MET A 794 28.74 5.33 31.00
N ASN A 795 29.97 4.84 31.07
CA ASN A 795 30.33 3.61 31.79
C ASN A 795 29.97 3.78 33.27
N ILE A 796 28.80 3.30 33.72
CA ILE A 796 28.54 3.11 35.15
C ILE A 796 27.68 1.85 35.37
N ASN A 797 28.32 0.88 36.02
CA ASN A 797 27.72 -0.24 36.74
C ASN A 797 26.84 0.31 37.87
N HIS A 798 25.59 -0.15 38.00
CA HIS A 798 24.89 -0.40 39.26
C HIS A 798 23.47 -0.88 38.95
N LEU A 799 23.24 -2.18 39.12
CA LEU A 799 21.94 -2.83 39.14
C LEU A 799 21.80 -3.52 40.49
N GLU A 800 20.74 -3.17 41.21
CA GLU A 800 20.08 -3.88 42.33
C GLU A 800 18.97 -2.90 42.79
N GLU A 801 17.78 -3.25 43.24
CA GLU A 801 17.02 -4.47 43.44
C GLU A 801 15.62 -3.94 43.81
N ILE A 802 14.49 -4.36 43.21
CA ILE A 802 13.16 -4.27 43.88
C ILE A 802 12.27 -5.45 43.46
N THR A 803 11.93 -6.25 44.46
CA THR A 803 11.04 -7.40 44.51
C THR A 803 9.53 -7.05 44.40
N THR A 804 8.83 -7.92 43.66
CA THR A 804 7.43 -8.43 43.76
C THR A 804 6.23 -7.52 44.11
N SER A 805 5.13 -7.87 43.41
CA SER A 805 3.71 -7.53 43.61
C SER A 805 3.28 -6.09 43.32
N HIS A 806 3.20 -5.74 42.03
CA HIS A 806 2.11 -5.01 41.37
C HIS A 806 2.54 -4.82 39.90
N VAL A 807 1.77 -5.35 38.93
CA VAL A 807 2.08 -5.15 37.49
C VAL A 807 2.05 -3.66 37.20
N THR A 808 3.22 -3.06 36.96
CA THR A 808 3.32 -1.62 36.72
C THR A 808 2.77 -1.28 35.34
N GLU A 809 2.21 -0.07 35.17
CA GLU A 809 1.72 0.43 33.87
C GLU A 809 2.79 0.36 32.76
N SER A 810 4.08 0.44 33.16
CA SER A 810 5.27 0.22 32.34
C SER A 810 5.35 -1.18 31.72
N GLN A 811 5.07 -2.23 32.51
CA GLN A 811 5.12 -3.63 32.05
C GLN A 811 4.01 -3.95 31.03
N ARG A 812 2.81 -3.35 31.21
CA ARG A 812 1.72 -3.47 30.21
C ARG A 812 2.07 -2.80 28.88
N LYS A 813 2.84 -1.71 28.89
CA LYS A 813 3.24 -0.99 27.67
C LYS A 813 4.22 -1.80 26.82
N GLU A 814 5.04 -2.68 27.41
CA GLU A 814 6.06 -3.47 26.68
C GLU A 814 5.63 -4.90 26.30
N GLY A 815 4.35 -5.23 26.48
CA GLY A 815 3.82 -6.58 26.32
C GLY A 815 3.95 -7.38 27.62
N HIS A 816 2.81 -7.68 28.25
CA HIS A 816 2.72 -8.47 29.48
C HIS A 816 2.43 -9.93 29.15
N LEU A 817 3.38 -10.81 29.45
CA LEU A 817 3.23 -12.24 29.25
C LEU A 817 2.20 -12.82 30.24
N VAL A 818 1.14 -13.42 29.71
CA VAL A 818 0.05 -14.05 30.47
C VAL A 818 0.25 -15.56 30.56
N TYR A 819 0.70 -16.18 29.48
CA TYR A 819 0.89 -17.62 29.35
C TYR A 819 2.06 -17.91 28.42
N TYR A 820 2.87 -18.92 28.76
CA TYR A 820 3.90 -19.48 27.90
C TYR A 820 4.17 -20.93 28.28
N ASP A 821 3.69 -21.87 27.47
CA ASP A 821 3.83 -23.31 27.73
C ASP A 821 3.60 -24.11 26.44
N ARG A 822 3.78 -25.42 26.52
CA ARG A 822 3.47 -26.42 25.50
C ARG A 822 2.10 -27.07 25.70
N THR A 823 1.57 -27.70 24.66
CA THR A 823 0.38 -28.55 24.72
C THR A 823 0.69 -29.98 24.30
N GLU A 824 0.00 -30.97 24.89
CA GLU A 824 0.25 -32.40 24.66
C GLU A 824 -0.44 -32.96 23.41
N LEU A 825 -0.20 -32.34 22.25
CA LEU A 825 -0.62 -32.90 20.96
C LEU A 825 0.50 -33.81 20.41
N LYS A 826 0.23 -35.11 20.36
CA LYS A 826 1.25 -36.14 20.10
C LYS A 826 1.33 -36.60 18.63
N THR A 827 0.69 -35.87 17.72
CA THR A 827 0.64 -36.25 16.29
C THR A 827 1.90 -35.92 15.50
N SER A 828 2.86 -35.26 16.13
CA SER A 828 4.16 -34.88 15.57
C SER A 828 5.28 -35.30 16.53
N ASP A 829 6.51 -35.35 16.02
CA ASP A 829 7.74 -35.48 16.81
C ASP A 829 8.10 -34.18 17.55
N HIS A 830 7.33 -33.11 17.31
CA HIS A 830 7.31 -31.88 18.08
C HIS A 830 6.01 -31.69 18.85
N ARG A 831 6.09 -30.98 19.97
CA ARG A 831 4.92 -30.51 20.74
C ARG A 831 4.65 -29.04 20.44
N PRO A 832 3.39 -28.64 20.22
CA PRO A 832 3.03 -27.25 19.96
C PRO A 832 3.33 -26.36 21.17
N VAL A 833 3.80 -25.14 20.90
CA VAL A 833 4.07 -24.09 21.90
C VAL A 833 3.13 -22.92 21.68
N ALA A 834 2.69 -22.28 22.77
CA ALA A 834 1.93 -21.05 22.68
C ALA A 834 2.36 -20.03 23.75
N ALA A 835 2.31 -18.76 23.37
CA ALA A 835 2.38 -17.62 24.27
C ALA A 835 1.14 -16.75 24.13
N ILE A 836 0.68 -16.17 25.24
CA ILE A 836 -0.37 -15.15 25.23
C ILE A 836 0.17 -13.90 25.89
N ILE A 837 0.09 -12.79 25.17
CA ILE A 837 0.73 -11.53 25.53
C ILE A 837 -0.32 -10.41 25.45
N ASP A 838 -0.52 -9.71 26.57
CA ASP A 838 -1.35 -8.52 26.62
C ASP A 838 -0.52 -7.31 26.17
N VAL A 839 -0.98 -6.60 25.15
CA VAL A 839 -0.36 -5.40 24.58
C VAL A 839 -1.30 -4.20 24.70
N ASN A 840 -0.79 -3.00 24.45
CA ASN A 840 -1.63 -1.81 24.31
C ASN A 840 -1.53 -1.27 22.89
N VAL A 841 -2.68 -1.00 22.29
CA VAL A 841 -2.75 -0.31 21.00
C VAL A 841 -3.22 1.11 21.16
N GLN A 842 -2.72 1.98 20.30
CA GLN A 842 -3.08 3.38 20.24
C GLN A 842 -4.31 3.55 19.35
N ASN A 843 -5.44 3.93 19.94
CA ASN A 843 -6.64 4.31 19.20
C ASN A 843 -6.75 5.83 19.12
N LEU A 844 -6.74 6.38 17.90
CA LEU A 844 -6.85 7.81 17.68
C LEU A 844 -8.28 8.28 18.02
N MET A 845 -8.38 9.27 18.90
CA MET A 845 -9.65 9.91 19.23
C MET A 845 -10.01 10.87 18.10
N GLU A 846 -10.79 10.43 17.11
CA GLU A 846 -11.02 11.18 15.86
C GLU A 846 -11.54 12.61 16.10
N SER A 847 -12.44 12.82 17.06
CA SER A 847 -12.96 14.15 17.41
C SER A 847 -11.86 15.08 17.93
N ASP A 848 -11.06 14.59 18.87
CA ASP A 848 -10.01 15.36 19.54
C ASP A 848 -8.89 15.66 18.55
N PHE A 849 -8.56 14.68 17.71
CA PHE A 849 -7.62 14.83 16.62
C PHE A 849 -8.11 15.86 15.59
N GLN A 850 -9.39 15.83 15.19
CA GLN A 850 -9.94 16.82 14.25
C GLN A 850 -9.96 18.23 14.85
N ASN A 851 -10.32 18.37 16.13
CA ASN A 851 -10.28 19.64 16.86
C ASN A 851 -8.85 20.17 16.95
N TYR A 852 -7.91 19.33 17.37
CA TYR A 852 -6.49 19.67 17.45
C TYR A 852 -5.93 20.07 16.09
N VAL A 853 -6.28 19.35 15.01
CA VAL A 853 -5.90 19.71 13.64
C VAL A 853 -6.51 21.03 13.23
N SER A 854 -7.77 21.31 13.57
CA SER A 854 -8.44 22.59 13.28
C SER A 854 -7.76 23.75 14.00
N GLU A 855 -7.43 23.57 15.27
CA GLU A 855 -6.69 24.54 16.08
C GLU A 855 -5.27 24.75 15.54
N THR A 856 -4.55 23.66 15.27
CA THR A 856 -3.20 23.71 14.68
C THR A 856 -3.23 24.37 13.32
N ASN A 857 -4.24 24.10 12.48
CA ASN A 857 -4.43 24.80 11.21
C ASN A 857 -4.68 26.29 11.42
N THR A 858 -5.51 26.67 12.41
CA THR A 858 -5.78 28.07 12.74
C THR A 858 -4.51 28.79 13.19
N VAL A 859 -3.70 28.13 14.04
CA VAL A 859 -2.41 28.65 14.50
C VAL A 859 -1.43 28.75 13.34
N CYS A 860 -1.27 27.69 12.54
CA CYS A 860 -0.31 27.66 11.43
C CYS A 860 -0.71 28.57 10.27
N GLN A 861 -2.00 28.71 9.93
CA GLN A 861 -2.47 29.70 8.95
C GLN A 861 -2.22 31.14 9.41
N LYS A 862 -2.27 31.40 10.73
CA LYS A 862 -1.82 32.67 11.32
C LYS A 862 -0.29 32.79 11.40
N SER A 863 0.47 31.70 11.18
CA SER A 863 1.90 31.58 11.49
C SER A 863 2.76 30.96 10.36
N PHE A 864 2.42 31.15 9.08
CA PHE A 864 3.28 30.73 7.96
C PHE A 864 4.12 31.87 7.38
N PRO A 865 5.43 31.65 7.17
CA PRO A 865 6.38 31.06 8.10
C PRO A 865 6.95 32.15 9.02
N LEU A 866 7.41 31.78 10.22
CA LEU A 866 8.49 32.54 10.87
C LEU A 866 9.76 32.38 10.02
N SER A 867 9.81 33.09 8.89
CA SER A 867 11.05 33.31 8.16
C SER A 867 11.93 34.17 9.05
N ILE A 868 12.84 33.54 9.80
CA ILE A 868 13.91 34.29 10.48
C ILE A 868 14.83 34.79 9.38
N LEU A 869 14.57 36.01 8.93
CA LEU A 869 15.35 36.69 7.91
C LEU A 869 16.61 37.24 8.56
N VAL A 870 17.67 36.44 8.53
CA VAL A 870 18.97 36.84 9.10
C VAL A 870 19.68 37.72 8.07
N LYS A 871 19.49 39.04 8.18
CA LYS A 871 20.24 40.03 7.37
C LYS A 871 21.65 40.17 7.95
N VAL A 872 22.65 39.65 7.24
CA VAL A 872 24.04 39.83 7.64
C VAL A 872 24.51 41.21 7.17
N ILE A 873 24.49 42.18 8.08
CA ILE A 873 25.06 43.52 7.81
C ILE A 873 26.58 43.39 7.92
N SER A 874 27.26 43.17 6.79
CA SER A 874 28.71 43.37 6.74
C SER A 874 28.98 44.85 6.52
N ASP A 875 29.68 45.48 7.45
CA ASP A 875 30.26 46.79 7.23
C ASP A 875 31.14 46.73 5.98
N ARG A 876 31.06 47.76 5.11
CA ARG A 876 31.69 47.78 3.76
C ARG A 876 33.22 47.64 3.76
N SER A 877 33.86 47.43 4.91
CA SER A 877 35.30 47.31 5.10
C SER A 877 35.81 45.88 5.34
N ALA A 878 34.96 44.86 5.46
CA ALA A 878 35.40 43.48 5.75
C ALA A 878 35.32 42.54 4.53
N THR A 879 36.25 42.68 3.59
CA THR A 879 36.47 41.78 2.44
C THR A 879 37.12 40.45 2.81
N ASN A 880 36.60 39.73 3.81
CA ASN A 880 37.04 38.36 4.11
C ASN A 880 35.87 37.37 4.05
N SER A 881 35.58 36.90 2.83
CA SER A 881 34.52 35.92 2.51
C SER A 881 34.69 34.57 3.24
N THR A 882 35.91 34.25 3.68
CA THR A 882 36.26 32.99 4.36
C THR A 882 35.84 32.91 5.83
N LYS A 883 35.59 34.05 6.51
CA LYS A 883 35.15 34.08 7.92
C LYS A 883 33.62 34.13 8.09
N LEU A 884 32.87 34.51 7.04
CA LEU A 884 31.40 34.53 7.09
C LEU A 884 30.80 33.11 7.02
N LEU A 885 31.34 32.24 6.16
CA LEU A 885 30.78 30.90 5.92
C LEU A 885 30.56 30.07 7.20
N PRO A 886 31.52 30.01 8.15
CA PRO A 886 31.35 29.25 9.40
C PRO A 886 30.27 29.83 10.32
N ILE A 887 30.13 31.16 10.36
CA ILE A 887 29.14 31.86 11.19
C ILE A 887 27.75 31.69 10.60
N THR A 888 27.62 31.90 9.29
CA THR A 888 26.39 31.67 8.52
C THR A 888 25.94 30.21 8.62
N PHE A 889 26.87 29.25 8.53
CA PHE A 889 26.59 27.83 8.73
C PHE A 889 26.19 27.50 10.19
N ARG A 890 26.83 28.11 11.20
CA ARG A 890 26.46 27.95 12.62
C ARG A 890 25.10 28.56 12.96
N LEU A 891 24.80 29.74 12.43
CA LEU A 891 23.49 30.39 12.55
C LEU A 891 22.40 29.56 11.91
N TYR A 892 22.62 29.10 10.67
CA TYR A 892 21.73 28.17 10.00
C TYR A 892 21.50 26.89 10.82
N THR A 893 22.56 26.24 11.29
CA THR A 893 22.45 24.99 12.08
C THR A 893 21.80 25.16 13.45
N THR A 894 21.91 26.34 14.05
CA THR A 894 21.33 26.65 15.36
C THR A 894 19.86 27.02 15.22
N LEU A 895 19.56 27.96 14.34
CA LEU A 895 18.23 28.51 14.19
C LEU A 895 17.31 27.53 13.44
N ARG A 896 17.83 26.64 12.56
CA ARG A 896 17.01 25.65 11.83
C ARG A 896 16.28 24.66 12.75
N ARG A 897 16.65 24.64 14.04
CA ARG A 897 15.98 23.83 15.07
C ARG A 897 14.59 24.37 15.44
N PHE A 898 14.31 25.63 15.09
CA PHE A 898 13.05 26.31 15.39
C PHE A 898 12.14 26.48 14.15
N GLY A 899 12.61 26.11 12.95
CA GLY A 899 11.91 26.25 11.67
C GLY A 899 12.84 26.17 10.47
N GLU A 900 12.33 26.26 9.24
CA GLU A 900 13.17 26.39 8.05
C GLU A 900 13.68 27.83 7.89
N ILE A 901 14.95 27.99 7.48
CA ILE A 901 15.64 29.28 7.48
C ILE A 901 16.13 29.64 6.09
N ALA A 902 15.63 30.77 5.59
CA ALA A 902 16.17 31.45 4.43
C ALA A 902 17.20 32.49 4.89
N MET A 903 18.47 32.25 4.60
CA MET A 903 19.51 33.27 4.76
C MET A 903 19.58 34.10 3.50
N ILE A 904 19.29 35.39 3.62
CA ILE A 904 19.37 36.35 2.52
C ILE A 904 20.59 37.23 2.77
N ARG A 905 21.46 37.34 1.77
CA ARG A 905 22.65 38.18 1.84
C ARG A 905 22.35 39.58 1.34
#